data_AF-A0A6C0JAZ9-F1
#
_entry.id   AF-A0A6C0JAZ9-F1
#
_cell.length_a   1.000
_cell.length_b   1.000
_cell.length_c   1.000
_cell.angle_alpha   90.00
_cell.angle_beta   90.00
_cell.angle_gamma   90.00
#
_symmetry.space_group_name_H-M   'P 1'
#
loop_
_entity.id
_entity.type
_entity.pdbx_description
1 polymer ?
#
loop_
_entity_poly.entity_id
_entity_poly.type
_entity_poly.pdbx_seq_one_letter_code
_entity_poly.pdbx_strand_id
1 'polypeptide(L)'
;MHNQIKQRTPEWYTLRKKMITASNVAAVLGYNPYDSKISIIKKKLTDISISNAAMAHGVKYEPLAVKAYEKINKCTVEDVGLLIHPNYEWLGASPDGFIRTTDKLLEIKCVYTRDIHIVPYYYWIQVQIQLEVCNKEDCDFLQCKFEDGELIDSTCETIKRDRGWFVKVLPILKTFNKDLQYCLKKNKVNFKRKRFYSYIEWENYISSHDIKNYIKDDPILDYLSRYGDSKKKDSLSVYDKYITDSLQTIRERIFKGISYSTTICVNKYLKNYESIKRTKDAIRQKVIVIIRPLLVHENHYSIPDMLVRNDFLERLFNIVPDKLDTNYSIVKITFKKLNIKDYIIQKMDRAVIAVSYLDKCICDKVQKAKTSVYLLNKKNKIGKLIVDDNDKLLDKINRGVSWLTELIRDGEDFDVLNPSRWELYPNMCNRSDYGWHSRKKELADNANELTSIWNIGIKKRKELHQRGVFKWDDVEQEDVPDKVYQIIKANKSRKKYLNVVNTLPKSKKYFFVDFETVNNLSNDNFKADSLIYIIGCGYIENNKWKFKQFKLNSYSLKEEKKMLDKWINFMFGFGTEFLICHWCSAEKTFFRQARDRHNMKYNPLSEHFFDLCKYFIDNKIVVKGSFTYKLKHIAKALFNQQLIETDWADNEIDGLSATLYGWYDLTNQDKSNVADTLHYNMIDCKVMYDIVKFIKKVK
;
A
#
# COMPACT_ATOMS: atom_id res chain seq x y z
N MET A 1 34.07 42.67 7.52
CA MET A 1 32.61 42.46 7.66
C MET A 1 31.94 43.79 7.34
N HIS A 2 31.28 43.92 6.19
CA HIS A 2 30.51 45.12 5.82
C HIS A 2 29.01 44.84 6.05
N ASN A 3 28.20 45.85 6.42
CA ASN A 3 26.81 45.74 6.91
C ASN A 3 26.62 45.06 8.29
N GLN A 4 27.34 45.55 9.31
CA GLN A 4 27.12 45.16 10.71
C GLN A 4 26.02 46.02 11.34
N ILE A 5 25.00 45.36 11.89
CA ILE A 5 23.94 46.03 12.65
C ILE A 5 24.16 45.76 14.13
N LYS A 6 24.38 46.83 14.92
CA LYS A 6 24.72 46.73 16.34
C LYS A 6 23.65 45.95 17.10
N GLN A 7 24.10 44.99 17.91
CA GLN A 7 23.21 44.11 18.67
C GLN A 7 22.31 44.92 19.62
N ARG A 8 21.08 44.43 19.87
CA ARG A 8 20.13 45.01 20.84
C ARG A 8 19.60 46.41 20.49
N THR A 9 19.76 46.87 19.25
CA THR A 9 19.12 48.11 18.73
C THR A 9 17.71 47.86 18.18
N PRO A 10 16.83 48.88 18.09
CA PRO A 10 15.49 48.72 17.49
C PRO A 10 15.52 48.18 16.05
N GLU A 11 16.52 48.61 15.26
CA GLU A 11 16.77 48.13 13.90
C GLU A 11 17.10 46.64 13.89
N TRP A 12 17.97 46.19 14.80
CA TRP A 12 18.32 44.77 14.98
C TRP A 12 17.10 43.90 15.29
N TYR A 13 16.22 44.34 16.19
CA TYR A 13 14.98 43.62 16.49
C TYR A 13 14.04 43.57 15.28
N THR A 14 13.92 44.68 14.55
CA THR A 14 13.02 44.80 13.39
C THR A 14 13.44 43.87 12.26
N LEU A 15 14.74 43.81 11.95
CA LEU A 15 15.26 42.94 10.91
C LEU A 15 15.14 41.47 11.29
N ARG A 16 15.46 41.11 12.55
CA ARG A 16 15.31 39.74 13.04
C ARG A 16 13.89 39.21 12.94
N LYS A 17 12.85 40.06 12.94
CA LYS A 17 11.46 39.62 12.72
C LYS A 17 11.19 39.13 11.30
N LYS A 18 11.92 39.64 10.30
CA LYS A 18 11.70 39.34 8.88
C LYS A 18 12.62 38.26 8.32
N MET A 19 13.59 37.77 9.11
CA MET A 19 14.60 36.80 8.70
C MET A 19 14.67 35.56 9.60
N ILE A 20 15.27 34.51 9.05
CA ILE A 20 15.69 33.30 9.77
C ILE A 20 17.06 33.60 10.40
N THR A 21 17.15 33.56 11.72
CA THR A 21 18.45 33.70 12.42
C THR A 21 19.10 32.34 12.64
N ALA A 22 20.44 32.29 12.77
CA ALA A 22 21.19 31.05 13.02
C ALA A 22 20.57 30.16 14.11
N SER A 23 20.20 30.74 15.25
CA SER A 23 19.55 30.04 16.37
C SER A 23 18.14 29.50 16.07
N ASN A 24 17.46 30.00 15.03
CA ASN A 24 16.17 29.47 14.57
C ASN A 24 16.33 28.21 13.72
N VAL A 25 17.48 28.02 13.08
CA VAL A 25 17.65 26.98 12.04
C VAL A 25 17.47 25.57 12.60
N ALA A 26 17.95 25.28 13.81
CA ALA A 26 17.71 23.98 14.43
C ALA A 26 16.21 23.68 14.61
N ALA A 27 15.38 24.68 14.94
CA ALA A 27 13.93 24.52 15.01
C ALA A 27 13.34 24.34 13.60
N VAL A 28 13.82 25.11 12.62
CA VAL A 28 13.48 24.97 11.18
C VAL A 28 13.86 23.61 10.61
N LEU A 29 14.79 22.87 11.20
CA LEU A 29 15.16 21.52 10.79
C LEU A 29 14.52 20.42 11.64
N GLY A 30 13.85 20.78 12.74
CA GLY A 30 13.22 19.83 13.66
C GLY A 30 14.20 19.16 14.64
N TYR A 31 15.38 19.75 14.85
CA TYR A 31 16.40 19.26 15.79
C TYR A 31 16.44 20.05 17.12
N ASN A 32 15.70 21.16 17.23
CA ASN A 32 15.63 21.92 18.49
C ASN A 32 14.62 21.25 19.46
N PRO A 33 15.01 20.94 20.71
CA PRO A 33 14.14 20.28 21.68
C PRO A 33 13.11 21.21 22.33
N TYR A 34 13.28 22.53 22.22
CA TYR A 34 12.45 23.54 22.89
C TYR A 34 11.52 24.29 21.92
N ASP A 35 11.93 24.46 20.67
CA ASP A 35 11.22 25.22 19.65
C ASP A 35 10.90 24.40 18.39
N SER A 36 9.76 24.69 17.77
CA SER A 36 9.33 24.12 16.50
C SER A 36 9.27 25.19 15.41
N LYS A 37 9.21 24.78 14.14
CA LYS A 37 9.00 25.72 13.01
C LYS A 37 7.81 26.66 13.22
N ILE A 38 6.74 26.13 13.82
CA ILE A 38 5.51 26.88 14.12
C ILE A 38 5.74 27.88 15.26
N SER A 39 6.47 27.51 16.32
CA SER A 39 6.77 28.45 17.41
C SER A 39 7.65 29.59 16.91
N ILE A 40 8.58 29.34 15.98
CA ILE A 40 9.34 30.39 15.31
C ILE A 40 8.41 31.34 14.57
N ILE A 41 7.52 30.86 13.69
CA ILE A 41 6.58 31.73 12.94
C ILE A 41 5.72 32.56 13.91
N LYS A 42 5.19 31.96 14.98
CA LYS A 42 4.42 32.68 16.01
C LYS A 42 5.24 33.80 16.64
N LYS A 43 6.47 33.50 17.08
CA LYS A 43 7.41 34.48 17.66
C LYS A 43 7.75 35.62 16.70
N LYS A 44 7.71 35.40 15.38
CA LYS A 44 7.93 36.46 14.37
C LYS A 44 6.69 37.31 14.11
N LEU A 45 5.50 36.76 14.37
CA LEU A 45 4.20 37.44 14.20
C LEU A 45 3.76 38.20 15.46
N THR A 46 4.26 37.84 16.64
CA THR A 46 3.85 38.44 17.92
C THR A 46 4.99 39.24 18.55
N ASP A 47 4.67 40.33 19.24
CA ASP A 47 5.63 41.14 20.00
C ASP A 47 6.01 40.57 21.38
N ILE A 48 5.58 39.34 21.67
CA ILE A 48 5.77 38.72 22.97
C ILE A 48 7.19 38.12 23.05
N SER A 49 8.08 38.84 23.73
CA SER A 49 9.36 38.29 24.19
C SER A 49 9.16 37.60 25.54
N ILE A 50 9.24 36.27 25.56
CA ILE A 50 9.20 35.49 26.81
C ILE A 50 10.64 35.29 27.27
N SER A 51 11.07 36.05 28.27
CA SER A 51 12.33 35.82 28.97
C SER A 51 12.13 34.74 30.04
N ASN A 52 13.06 33.79 30.14
CA ASN A 52 13.07 32.78 31.19
C ASN A 52 14.37 32.85 32.00
N ALA A 53 14.40 32.18 33.15
CA ALA A 53 15.55 32.23 34.07
C ALA A 53 16.88 31.85 33.40
N ALA A 54 16.87 30.90 32.46
CA ALA A 54 18.07 30.49 31.72
C ALA A 54 18.56 31.57 30.74
N MET A 55 17.65 32.28 30.05
CA MET A 55 18.00 33.40 29.17
C MET A 55 18.56 34.58 29.98
N ALA A 56 17.94 34.90 31.12
CA ALA A 56 18.43 35.94 32.03
C ALA A 56 19.83 35.59 32.60
N HIS A 57 20.03 34.31 32.96
CA HIS A 57 21.33 33.80 33.39
C HIS A 57 22.40 33.94 32.29
N GLY A 58 22.06 33.57 31.06
CA GLY A 58 22.93 33.78 29.89
C GLY A 58 23.38 35.22 29.73
N VAL A 59 22.41 36.15 29.67
CA VAL A 59 22.66 37.60 29.51
C VAL A 59 23.52 38.15 30.64
N LYS A 60 23.31 37.70 31.89
CA LYS A 60 24.08 38.13 33.06
C LYS A 60 25.56 37.76 32.95
N TYR A 61 25.86 36.53 32.51
CA TYR A 61 27.21 35.97 32.59
C TYR A 61 28.00 35.98 31.28
N GLU A 62 27.37 36.24 30.14
CA GLU A 62 28.03 36.36 28.83
C GLU A 62 29.25 37.33 28.86
N PRO A 63 29.18 38.54 29.45
CA PRO A 63 30.35 39.43 29.54
C PRO A 63 31.50 38.87 30.39
N LEU A 64 31.20 38.08 31.43
CA LEU A 64 32.23 37.43 32.25
C LEU A 64 32.87 36.27 31.50
N ALA A 65 32.08 35.51 30.73
CA ALA A 65 32.56 34.43 29.89
C ALA A 65 33.52 34.94 28.80
N VAL A 66 33.23 36.08 28.17
CA VAL A 66 34.15 36.75 27.23
C VAL A 66 35.49 37.07 27.90
N LYS A 67 35.46 37.75 29.05
CA LYS A 67 36.69 38.09 29.80
C LYS A 67 37.50 36.86 30.20
N ALA A 68 36.83 35.79 30.63
CA ALA A 68 37.49 34.54 30.97
C ALA A 68 38.15 33.91 29.73
N TYR A 69 37.43 33.88 28.60
CA TYR A 69 37.95 33.36 27.34
C TYR A 69 39.15 34.16 26.82
N GLU A 70 39.09 35.50 26.85
CA GLU A 70 40.20 36.39 26.48
C GLU A 70 41.43 36.15 27.34
N LYS A 71 41.25 36.01 28.66
CA LYS A 71 42.34 35.74 29.60
C LYS A 71 42.97 34.37 29.37
N ILE A 72 42.16 33.32 29.18
CA ILE A 72 42.63 31.94 29.00
C ILE A 72 43.36 31.80 27.66
N ASN A 73 42.79 32.33 26.59
CA ASN A 73 43.31 32.17 25.23
C ASN A 73 44.27 33.29 24.79
N LYS A 74 44.53 34.28 25.68
CA LYS A 74 45.38 35.45 25.41
C LYS A 74 45.03 36.15 24.09
N CYS A 75 43.74 36.40 23.90
CA CYS A 75 43.20 37.01 22.69
C CYS A 75 42.24 38.16 23.02
N THR A 76 41.81 38.88 21.99
CA THR A 76 40.78 39.92 22.09
C THR A 76 39.56 39.50 21.29
N VAL A 77 38.39 39.62 21.88
CA VAL A 77 37.10 39.27 21.27
C VAL A 77 36.39 40.55 20.84
N GLU A 78 36.11 40.67 19.56
CA GLU A 78 35.40 41.80 18.96
C GLU A 78 33.90 41.51 18.81
N ASP A 79 33.05 42.52 19.03
CA ASP A 79 31.60 42.42 18.78
C ASP A 79 31.30 42.44 17.28
N VAL A 80 30.49 41.47 16.84
CA VAL A 80 30.13 41.24 15.43
C VAL A 80 28.73 41.78 15.09
N GLY A 81 27.84 41.98 16.07
CA GLY A 81 26.46 42.38 15.80
C GLY A 81 25.66 41.37 14.97
N LEU A 82 24.73 41.84 14.13
CA LEU A 82 24.01 41.01 13.15
C LEU A 82 24.61 41.17 11.77
N LEU A 83 24.97 40.04 11.16
CA LEU A 83 25.36 39.92 9.76
C LEU A 83 24.27 39.22 8.97
N ILE A 84 24.09 39.69 7.74
CA ILE A 84 23.15 39.14 6.76
C ILE A 84 23.94 38.33 5.73
N HIS A 85 23.42 37.18 5.34
CA HIS A 85 24.08 36.32 4.35
C HIS A 85 24.21 37.05 3.00
N PRO A 86 25.39 37.04 2.35
CA PRO A 86 25.65 37.85 1.16
C PRO A 86 24.71 37.52 -0.02
N ASN A 87 24.33 36.25 -0.17
CA ASN A 87 23.43 35.79 -1.23
C ASN A 87 21.96 35.62 -0.79
N TYR A 88 21.65 35.73 0.50
CA TYR A 88 20.34 35.38 1.06
C TYR A 88 19.91 36.37 2.14
N GLU A 89 19.32 37.49 1.74
CA GLU A 89 18.92 38.59 2.66
C GLU A 89 17.98 38.16 3.80
N TRP A 90 17.30 37.02 3.64
CA TRP A 90 16.40 36.43 4.63
C TRP A 90 17.10 35.51 5.64
N LEU A 91 18.42 35.35 5.58
CA LEU A 91 19.23 34.53 6.49
C LEU A 91 20.28 35.41 7.18
N GLY A 92 20.35 35.34 8.51
CA GLY A 92 21.30 36.14 9.29
C GLY A 92 21.86 35.43 10.51
N ALA A 93 22.97 35.94 11.03
CA ALA A 93 23.67 35.40 12.18
C ALA A 93 24.22 36.52 13.08
N SER A 94 24.22 36.26 14.38
CA SER A 94 24.89 37.09 15.38
C SER A 94 25.74 36.17 16.24
N PRO A 95 27.01 35.93 15.86
CA PRO A 95 27.98 35.29 16.74
C PRO A 95 28.19 36.15 18.00
N ASP A 96 28.58 35.51 19.11
CA ASP A 96 28.85 36.20 20.36
C ASP A 96 30.18 36.97 20.31
N GLY A 97 31.10 36.59 19.42
CA GLY A 97 32.29 37.38 19.13
C GLY A 97 33.09 36.92 17.92
N PHE A 98 34.12 37.69 17.58
CA PHE A 98 35.11 37.40 16.56
C PHE A 98 36.53 37.61 17.10
N ILE A 99 37.39 36.63 16.88
CA ILE A 99 38.78 36.65 17.33
C ILE A 99 39.66 36.93 16.13
N ARG A 100 40.12 38.19 16.03
CA ARG A 100 40.89 38.66 14.86
C ARG A 100 42.20 37.90 14.66
N THR A 101 42.89 37.54 15.74
CA THR A 101 44.21 36.89 15.67
C THR A 101 44.17 35.49 15.09
N THR A 102 43.07 34.77 15.24
CA THR A 102 42.90 33.39 14.75
C THR A 102 41.88 33.26 13.63
N ASP A 103 41.27 34.38 13.22
CA ASP A 103 40.16 34.44 12.26
C ASP A 103 38.97 33.53 12.60
N LYS A 104 38.68 33.37 13.90
CA LYS A 104 37.61 32.48 14.39
C LYS A 104 36.41 33.25 14.90
N LEU A 105 35.23 32.65 14.78
CA LEU A 105 34.06 33.08 15.55
C LEU A 105 34.11 32.54 16.99
N LEU A 106 33.36 33.16 17.88
CA LEU A 106 33.11 32.70 19.24
C LEU A 106 31.59 32.59 19.47
N GLU A 107 31.16 31.46 20.01
CA GLU A 107 29.79 31.22 20.46
C GLU A 107 29.83 30.73 21.92
N ILE A 108 29.12 31.42 22.81
CA ILE A 108 29.16 31.23 24.25
C ILE A 108 27.81 30.70 24.74
N LYS A 109 27.83 29.71 25.63
CA LYS A 109 26.66 29.21 26.33
C LYS A 109 26.93 29.09 27.83
N CYS A 110 26.42 30.06 28.59
CA CYS A 110 26.37 30.00 30.05
C CYS A 110 25.26 29.04 30.49
N VAL A 111 25.63 27.85 30.98
CA VAL A 111 24.66 26.80 31.34
C VAL A 111 24.04 27.07 32.70
N TYR A 112 22.70 27.02 32.77
CA TYR A 112 21.98 27.34 34.01
C TYR A 112 21.89 26.13 34.96
N THR A 113 21.18 25.08 34.57
CA THR A 113 20.94 23.88 35.42
C THR A 113 21.49 22.59 34.86
N ARG A 114 21.88 22.57 33.57
CA ARG A 114 22.46 21.38 32.94
C ARG A 114 23.96 21.33 33.16
N ASP A 115 24.51 20.13 33.14
CA ASP A 115 25.96 19.93 33.11
C ASP A 115 26.53 20.21 31.71
N ILE A 116 27.84 20.47 31.70
CA ILE A 116 28.61 20.65 30.48
C ILE A 116 28.88 19.26 29.88
N HIS A 117 28.55 19.11 28.60
CA HIS A 117 28.72 17.88 27.83
C HIS A 117 29.15 18.23 26.41
N ILE A 118 29.35 17.21 25.57
CA ILE A 118 29.62 17.35 24.13
C ILE A 118 28.61 18.31 23.49
N VAL A 119 29.09 19.14 22.55
CA VAL A 119 28.28 20.15 21.85
C VAL A 119 26.93 19.57 21.39
N PRO A 120 25.81 20.05 21.95
CA PRO A 120 24.49 19.63 21.49
C PRO A 120 24.28 19.93 20.00
N TYR A 121 23.72 18.97 19.27
CA TYR A 121 23.61 19.07 17.80
C TYR A 121 22.85 20.33 17.31
N TYR A 122 21.87 20.81 18.07
CA TYR A 122 21.15 22.04 17.72
C TYR A 122 21.99 23.32 17.86
N TYR A 123 23.00 23.33 18.75
CA TYR A 123 24.00 24.40 18.79
C TYR A 123 25.04 24.24 17.69
N TRP A 124 25.45 23.00 17.37
CA TRP A 124 26.30 22.76 16.20
C TRP A 124 25.66 23.30 14.91
N ILE A 125 24.36 23.07 14.71
CA ILE A 125 23.59 23.64 13.59
C ILE A 125 23.63 25.18 13.58
N GLN A 126 23.49 25.81 14.75
CA GLN A 126 23.57 27.28 14.86
C GLN A 126 24.96 27.77 14.43
N VAL A 127 26.01 27.12 14.90
CA VAL A 127 27.40 27.45 14.57
C VAL A 127 27.68 27.27 13.07
N GLN A 128 27.20 26.20 12.44
CA GLN A 128 27.34 26.02 10.99
C GLN A 128 26.73 27.18 10.19
N ILE A 129 25.57 27.70 10.62
CA ILE A 129 24.94 28.85 9.96
C ILE A 129 25.72 30.14 10.23
N GLN A 130 26.28 30.32 11.43
CA GLN A 130 27.16 31.46 11.72
C GLN A 130 28.41 31.45 10.82
N LEU A 131 29.07 30.30 10.69
CA LEU A 131 30.23 30.10 9.81
C LEU A 131 29.90 30.39 8.35
N GLU A 132 28.74 29.93 7.87
CA GLU A 132 28.26 30.21 6.53
C GLU A 132 28.00 31.71 6.30
N VAL A 133 27.20 32.34 7.17
CA VAL A 133 26.80 33.74 7.04
C VAL A 133 27.99 34.69 7.17
N CYS A 134 28.90 34.42 8.10
CA CYS A 134 30.07 35.27 8.34
C CYS A 134 31.24 34.96 7.40
N ASN A 135 31.10 33.93 6.56
CA ASN A 135 32.15 33.37 5.71
C ASN A 135 33.45 33.09 6.49
N LYS A 136 33.35 32.25 7.53
CA LYS A 136 34.46 31.80 8.37
C LYS A 136 34.59 30.29 8.37
N GLU A 137 35.79 29.79 8.64
CA GLU A 137 36.07 28.34 8.64
C GLU A 137 35.85 27.70 10.01
N ASP A 138 36.15 28.42 11.08
CA ASP A 138 36.21 27.87 12.43
C ASP A 138 35.48 28.77 13.44
N CYS A 139 34.80 28.14 14.40
CA CYS A 139 34.13 28.79 15.52
C CYS A 139 34.49 28.06 16.81
N ASP A 140 35.01 28.78 17.79
CA ASP A 140 35.21 28.25 19.13
C ASP A 140 33.87 28.30 19.88
N PHE A 141 33.40 27.13 20.31
CA PHE A 141 32.16 26.96 21.05
C PHE A 141 32.47 26.78 22.54
N LEU A 142 32.25 27.84 23.32
CA LEU A 142 32.50 27.86 24.76
C LEU A 142 31.22 27.54 25.53
N GLN A 143 31.28 26.52 26.36
CA GLN A 143 30.31 26.28 27.43
C GLN A 143 30.95 26.65 28.75
N CYS A 144 30.22 27.36 29.59
CA CYS A 144 30.71 27.82 30.88
C CYS A 144 29.61 27.79 31.93
N LYS A 145 29.97 27.53 33.17
CA LYS A 145 29.07 27.53 34.33
C LYS A 145 29.60 28.53 35.34
N PHE A 146 28.71 29.40 35.82
CA PHE A 146 29.05 30.44 36.81
C PHE A 146 28.23 30.26 38.08
N GLU A 147 28.89 30.42 39.22
CA GLU A 147 28.28 30.47 40.55
C GLU A 147 28.82 31.71 41.27
N ASP A 148 27.92 32.55 41.77
CA ASP A 148 28.25 33.84 42.43
C ASP A 148 29.22 34.77 41.70
N GLY A 149 29.29 34.67 40.37
CA GLY A 149 30.17 35.51 39.53
C GLY A 149 31.52 34.89 39.21
N GLU A 150 31.83 33.72 39.78
CA GLU A 150 33.05 32.97 39.51
C GLU A 150 32.80 31.86 38.48
N LEU A 151 33.79 31.63 37.61
CA LEU A 151 33.76 30.55 36.62
C LEU A 151 34.12 29.23 37.31
N ILE A 152 33.16 28.31 37.42
CA ILE A 152 33.35 27.04 38.13
C ILE A 152 33.62 25.86 37.21
N ASP A 153 33.17 25.93 35.95
CA ASP A 153 33.44 24.89 34.94
C ASP A 153 33.37 25.48 33.54
N SER A 154 34.20 25.00 32.62
CA SER A 154 34.16 25.40 31.21
C SER A 154 34.77 24.37 30.26
N THR A 155 34.22 24.29 29.06
CA THR A 155 34.79 23.54 27.93
C THR A 155 34.73 24.39 26.67
N CYS A 156 35.78 24.35 25.86
CA CYS A 156 35.81 25.00 24.56
C CYS A 156 36.15 23.99 23.47
N GLU A 157 35.30 23.89 22.45
CA GLU A 157 35.51 23.02 21.29
C GLU A 157 35.51 23.85 20.00
N THR A 158 36.51 23.68 19.13
CA THR A 158 36.51 24.32 17.81
C THR A 158 35.66 23.51 16.83
N ILE A 159 34.63 24.15 16.27
CA ILE A 159 33.74 23.59 15.26
C ILE A 159 34.15 24.13 13.88
N LYS A 160 34.42 23.22 12.95
CA LYS A 160 34.77 23.54 11.56
C LYS A 160 33.53 23.63 10.66
N ARG A 161 33.59 24.47 9.63
CA ARG A 161 32.51 24.65 8.64
C ARG A 161 32.34 23.41 7.77
N ASP A 162 31.10 22.93 7.67
CA ASP A 162 30.67 21.87 6.77
C ASP A 162 29.82 22.47 5.63
N ARG A 163 30.49 22.75 4.51
CA ARG A 163 29.85 23.28 3.29
C ARG A 163 28.84 22.30 2.71
N GLY A 164 29.13 21.00 2.76
CA GLY A 164 28.26 19.95 2.22
C GLY A 164 26.96 19.86 3.02
N TRP A 165 27.01 20.06 4.33
CA TRP A 165 25.84 20.16 5.18
C TRP A 165 24.98 21.37 4.83
N PHE A 166 25.58 22.55 4.62
CA PHE A 166 24.81 23.75 4.27
C PHE A 166 24.09 23.59 2.91
N VAL A 167 24.76 23.03 1.90
CA VAL A 167 24.15 22.74 0.59
C VAL A 167 22.90 21.87 0.73
N LYS A 168 22.92 20.85 1.59
CA LYS A 168 21.78 19.95 1.85
C LYS A 168 20.63 20.65 2.57
N VAL A 169 20.95 21.59 3.46
CA VAL A 169 19.95 22.28 4.31
C VAL A 169 19.32 23.48 3.62
N LEU A 170 20.04 24.15 2.72
CA LEU A 170 19.59 25.37 2.05
C LEU A 170 18.22 25.26 1.35
N PRO A 171 17.86 24.18 0.62
CA PRO A 171 16.52 24.02 0.05
C PRO A 171 15.38 24.05 1.08
N ILE A 172 15.64 23.49 2.27
CA ILE A 172 14.69 23.46 3.39
C ILE A 172 14.49 24.88 3.94
N LEU A 173 15.58 25.63 4.08
CA LEU A 173 15.54 27.02 4.54
C LEU A 173 14.83 27.94 3.54
N LYS A 174 15.08 27.76 2.23
CA LYS A 174 14.37 28.49 1.16
C LYS A 174 12.87 28.23 1.22
N THR A 175 12.46 26.98 1.42
CA THR A 175 11.04 26.62 1.56
C THR A 175 10.43 27.27 2.80
N PHE A 176 11.08 27.15 3.95
CA PHE A 176 10.59 27.79 5.18
C PHE A 176 10.51 29.32 5.06
N ASN A 177 11.48 29.97 4.39
CA ASN A 177 11.42 31.40 4.15
C ASN A 177 10.18 31.80 3.34
N LYS A 178 9.84 31.06 2.27
CA LYS A 178 8.61 31.31 1.50
C LYS A 178 7.37 31.26 2.40
N ASP A 179 7.28 30.27 3.27
CA ASP A 179 6.18 30.13 4.22
C ASP A 179 6.17 31.27 5.28
N LEU A 180 7.34 31.65 5.78
CA LEU A 180 7.49 32.77 6.73
C LEU A 180 7.03 34.08 6.11
N GLN A 181 7.50 34.44 4.90
CA GLN A 181 7.10 35.66 4.21
C GLN A 181 5.60 35.67 3.92
N TYR A 182 5.01 34.53 3.54
CA TYR A 182 3.57 34.40 3.37
C TYR A 182 2.81 34.68 4.68
N CYS A 183 3.25 34.09 5.80
CA CYS A 183 2.62 34.29 7.10
C CYS A 183 2.73 35.73 7.58
N LEU A 184 3.91 36.36 7.43
CA LEU A 184 4.14 37.78 7.73
C LEU A 184 3.20 38.67 6.91
N LYS A 185 3.08 38.43 5.59
CA LYS A 185 2.18 39.20 4.71
C LYS A 185 0.71 39.07 5.08
N LYS A 186 0.27 37.90 5.55
CA LYS A 186 -1.13 37.63 5.90
C LYS A 186 -1.46 37.90 7.38
N ASN A 187 -0.46 38.25 8.18
CA ASN A 187 -0.55 38.39 9.63
C ASN A 187 -1.31 37.24 10.33
N LYS A 188 -1.16 36.01 9.81
CA LYS A 188 -1.85 34.81 10.30
C LYS A 188 -0.96 33.60 10.05
N VAL A 189 -0.99 32.65 10.98
CA VAL A 189 -0.33 31.35 10.80
C VAL A 189 -1.16 30.52 9.82
N ASN A 190 -0.55 30.09 8.71
CA ASN A 190 -1.21 29.22 7.74
C ASN A 190 -1.15 27.75 8.20
N PHE A 191 -2.21 27.28 8.87
CA PHE A 191 -2.32 25.89 9.34
C PHE A 191 -2.80 24.88 8.29
N LYS A 192 -2.98 25.27 7.02
CA LYS A 192 -3.46 24.35 5.97
C LYS A 192 -2.37 23.47 5.33
N ARG A 193 -1.09 23.62 5.70
CA ARG A 193 -0.02 22.66 5.35
C ARG A 193 0.41 21.87 6.58
N LYS A 194 0.07 20.57 6.58
CA LYS A 194 0.40 19.59 7.64
C LYS A 194 1.92 19.50 7.85
N ARG A 195 2.33 19.61 9.12
CA ARG A 195 3.47 18.95 9.79
C ARG A 195 4.87 19.17 9.21
N PHE A 196 5.61 20.01 9.90
CA PHE A 196 7.06 20.19 9.77
C PHE A 196 7.82 19.32 10.80
N TYR A 197 7.90 18.01 10.54
CA TYR A 197 8.94 17.12 11.10
C TYR A 197 10.10 17.06 10.10
N SER A 198 11.27 16.55 10.46
CA SER A 198 12.35 16.26 9.50
C SER A 198 11.77 15.48 8.31
N TYR A 199 11.69 16.13 7.16
CA TYR A 199 10.94 15.61 6.02
C TYR A 199 11.76 14.48 5.41
N ILE A 200 11.27 13.25 5.58
CA ILE A 200 11.73 12.12 4.80
C ILE A 200 10.85 12.13 3.55
N GLU A 201 11.47 12.35 2.39
CA GLU A 201 10.85 12.22 1.07
C GLU A 201 10.54 10.76 0.80
N TRP A 202 9.48 10.24 1.40
CA TRP A 202 9.11 8.83 1.25
C TRP A 202 8.77 8.45 -0.19
N GLU A 203 8.47 9.41 -1.06
CA GLU A 203 8.40 9.19 -2.51
C GLU A 203 9.71 8.58 -3.06
N ASN A 204 10.86 8.90 -2.50
CA ASN A 204 12.17 8.43 -2.97
C ASN A 204 12.58 7.07 -2.36
N TYR A 205 11.70 6.42 -1.60
CA TYR A 205 11.97 5.16 -0.93
C TYR A 205 11.17 4.00 -1.50
N ILE A 206 11.80 2.83 -1.56
CA ILE A 206 11.17 1.58 -1.99
C ILE A 206 10.63 0.85 -0.77
N SER A 207 9.32 0.58 -0.74
CA SER A 207 8.76 -0.34 0.26
C SER A 207 9.00 -1.77 -0.16
N SER A 208 9.31 -2.64 0.80
CA SER A 208 9.27 -4.09 0.58
C SER A 208 7.92 -4.59 0.06
N HIS A 209 6.84 -3.85 0.34
CA HIS A 209 5.48 -4.19 -0.08
C HIS A 209 5.18 -3.87 -1.55
N ASP A 210 5.93 -2.96 -2.16
CA ASP A 210 5.68 -2.47 -3.53
C ASP A 210 6.08 -3.54 -4.56
N ILE A 211 7.01 -4.45 -4.21
CA ILE A 211 7.47 -5.54 -5.09
C ILE A 211 6.35 -6.49 -5.57
N LYS A 212 5.21 -6.52 -4.89
CA LYS A 212 4.13 -7.49 -5.12
C LYS A 212 3.62 -7.46 -6.56
N ASN A 213 3.50 -6.27 -7.16
CA ASN A 213 2.91 -6.12 -8.49
C ASN A 213 3.84 -6.67 -9.56
N TYR A 214 5.14 -6.37 -9.48
CA TYR A 214 6.16 -6.96 -10.34
C TYR A 214 6.20 -8.50 -10.23
N ILE A 215 6.12 -9.05 -9.01
CA ILE A 215 6.09 -10.50 -8.80
C ILE A 215 4.85 -11.15 -9.42
N LYS A 216 3.73 -10.44 -9.46
CA LYS A 216 2.48 -10.86 -10.12
C LYS A 216 2.44 -10.58 -11.63
N ASP A 217 3.55 -10.13 -12.22
CA ASP A 217 3.64 -9.74 -13.64
C ASP A 217 2.63 -8.64 -14.01
N ASP A 218 2.36 -7.67 -13.12
CA ASP A 218 1.49 -6.51 -13.36
C ASP A 218 2.08 -5.18 -12.82
N PRO A 219 3.35 -4.84 -13.13
CA PRO A 219 4.04 -3.67 -12.57
C PRO A 219 3.49 -2.30 -13.00
N ILE A 220 2.61 -2.22 -14.01
CA ILE A 220 1.87 -0.99 -14.32
C ILE A 220 1.07 -0.48 -13.09
N LEU A 221 0.68 -1.38 -12.19
CA LEU A 221 0.04 -1.01 -10.92
C LEU A 221 0.97 -0.23 -9.99
N ASP A 222 2.28 -0.43 -10.07
CA ASP A 222 3.28 0.38 -9.33
C ASP A 222 3.29 1.81 -9.87
N TYR A 223 3.33 1.95 -11.19
CA TYR A 223 3.23 3.25 -11.86
C TYR A 223 1.92 3.96 -11.49
N LEU A 224 0.77 3.29 -11.64
CA LEU A 224 -0.54 3.88 -11.32
C LEU A 224 -0.64 4.27 -9.85
N SER A 225 -0.11 3.45 -8.94
CA SER A 225 -0.12 3.78 -7.51
C SER A 225 0.68 5.03 -7.16
N ARG A 226 1.67 5.40 -7.99
CA ARG A 226 2.58 6.51 -7.76
C ARG A 226 2.21 7.77 -8.54
N TYR A 227 1.99 7.62 -9.84
CA TYR A 227 1.76 8.71 -10.80
C TYR A 227 0.31 8.78 -11.29
N GLY A 228 -0.49 7.75 -11.02
CA GLY A 228 -1.90 7.73 -11.42
C GLY A 228 -2.73 8.78 -10.67
N ASP A 229 -3.71 9.34 -11.36
CA ASP A 229 -4.66 10.26 -10.74
C ASP A 229 -5.52 9.53 -9.71
N SER A 230 -5.29 9.83 -8.43
CA SER A 230 -6.04 9.27 -7.31
C SER A 230 -7.56 9.43 -7.41
N LYS A 231 -8.06 10.42 -8.17
CA LYS A 231 -9.52 10.60 -8.41
C LYS A 231 -10.11 9.55 -9.34
N LYS A 232 -9.28 8.89 -10.15
CA LYS A 232 -9.68 7.80 -11.06
C LYS A 232 -9.62 6.42 -10.38
N LYS A 233 -9.35 6.36 -9.08
CA LYS A 233 -9.27 5.12 -8.34
C LYS A 233 -10.67 4.60 -8.00
N ASP A 234 -10.93 3.37 -8.37
CA ASP A 234 -12.18 2.66 -8.06
C ASP A 234 -12.36 2.51 -6.55
N SER A 235 -13.62 2.56 -6.11
CA SER A 235 -13.99 2.12 -4.76
C SER A 235 -13.65 0.64 -4.60
N LEU A 236 -13.15 0.26 -3.42
CA LEU A 236 -12.93 -1.14 -3.10
C LEU A 236 -14.26 -1.90 -3.10
N SER A 237 -14.23 -3.14 -3.60
CA SER A 237 -15.37 -4.06 -3.48
C SER A 237 -15.69 -4.30 -1.99
N VAL A 238 -16.94 -4.63 -1.70
CA VAL A 238 -17.36 -4.92 -0.32
C VAL A 238 -16.63 -6.14 0.23
N TYR A 239 -16.36 -7.14 -0.63
CA TYR A 239 -15.54 -8.28 -0.28
C TYR A 239 -14.10 -7.90 0.10
N ASP A 240 -13.42 -7.09 -0.73
CA ASP A 240 -12.04 -6.67 -0.46
C ASP A 240 -11.94 -5.82 0.81
N LYS A 241 -12.95 -4.97 1.06
CA LYS A 241 -13.07 -4.19 2.29
C LYS A 241 -13.21 -5.10 3.51
N TYR A 242 -14.11 -6.10 3.46
CA TYR A 242 -14.29 -7.07 4.53
C TYR A 242 -13.00 -7.84 4.86
N ILE A 243 -12.27 -8.31 3.85
CA ILE A 243 -10.99 -9.01 4.06
C ILE A 243 -9.97 -8.07 4.71
N THR A 244 -9.91 -6.81 4.29
CA THR A 244 -8.98 -5.82 4.85
C THR A 244 -9.30 -5.51 6.31
N ASP A 245 -10.57 -5.27 6.64
CA ASP A 245 -11.03 -4.95 7.99
C ASP A 245 -10.87 -6.14 8.93
N SER A 246 -11.12 -7.35 8.43
CA SER A 246 -10.95 -8.58 9.20
C SER A 246 -9.46 -8.83 9.53
N LEU A 247 -8.53 -8.53 8.60
CA LEU A 247 -7.07 -8.66 8.83
C LEU A 247 -6.65 -7.75 9.97
N GLN A 248 -7.14 -6.50 9.92
CA GLN A 248 -6.83 -5.50 10.91
C GLN A 248 -7.37 -5.90 12.29
N THR A 249 -8.59 -6.43 12.36
CA THR A 249 -9.20 -6.90 13.60
C THR A 249 -8.38 -8.03 14.26
N ILE A 250 -7.91 -8.99 13.48
CA ILE A 250 -7.06 -10.09 13.99
C ILE A 250 -5.72 -9.57 14.49
N ARG A 251 -5.09 -8.66 13.75
CA ARG A 251 -3.85 -8.00 14.18
C ARG A 251 -4.02 -7.34 15.54
N GLU A 252 -5.06 -6.53 15.71
CA GLU A 252 -5.32 -5.85 16.98
C GLU A 252 -5.59 -6.85 18.12
N ARG A 253 -6.32 -7.94 17.87
CA ARG A 253 -6.55 -8.99 18.89
C ARG A 253 -5.26 -9.63 19.36
N ILE A 254 -4.37 -9.99 18.43
CA ILE A 254 -3.06 -10.60 18.73
C ILE A 254 -2.19 -9.59 19.49
N PHE A 255 -2.10 -8.35 19.01
CA PHE A 255 -1.31 -7.29 19.66
C PHE A 255 -1.80 -7.01 21.08
N LYS A 256 -3.12 -6.97 21.29
CA LYS A 256 -3.72 -6.80 22.62
C LYS A 256 -3.36 -7.97 23.54
N GLY A 257 -3.48 -9.22 23.09
CA GLY A 257 -3.09 -10.39 23.88
C GLY A 257 -1.63 -10.37 24.33
N ILE A 258 -0.72 -9.94 23.44
CA ILE A 258 0.71 -9.85 23.74
C ILE A 258 1.00 -8.69 24.71
N SER A 259 0.31 -7.54 24.54
CA SER A 259 0.48 -6.31 25.35
C SER A 259 0.38 -6.52 26.87
N TYR A 260 -0.41 -7.48 27.32
CA TYR A 260 -0.61 -7.75 28.74
C TYR A 260 0.49 -8.61 29.39
N SER A 261 1.44 -9.14 28.61
CA SER A 261 2.34 -10.21 29.09
C SER A 261 3.85 -9.96 28.93
N THR A 262 4.29 -8.91 28.23
CA THR A 262 5.72 -8.72 27.89
C THR A 262 6.19 -7.26 27.80
N THR A 263 7.50 -7.02 27.90
CA THR A 263 8.16 -5.73 27.60
C THR A 263 8.02 -5.41 26.11
N ILE A 264 7.16 -4.44 25.77
CA ILE A 264 6.76 -4.17 24.38
C ILE A 264 7.02 -2.71 24.01
N CYS A 265 7.49 -2.50 22.78
CA CYS A 265 7.50 -1.20 22.12
C CYS A 265 6.43 -1.18 21.02
N VAL A 266 5.50 -0.21 21.06
CA VAL A 266 4.48 -0.04 20.03
C VAL A 266 4.70 1.26 19.27
N ASN A 267 4.89 1.13 17.96
CA ASN A 267 4.85 2.28 17.06
C ASN A 267 3.43 2.50 16.53
N LYS A 268 3.06 3.78 16.41
CA LYS A 268 1.91 4.16 15.58
C LYS A 268 2.29 3.90 14.11
N TYR A 269 1.33 3.63 13.25
CA TYR A 269 1.55 3.52 11.79
C TYR A 269 1.87 4.89 11.18
N LEU A 270 3.05 5.41 11.52
CA LEU A 270 3.54 6.71 11.08
C LEU A 270 4.91 6.49 10.44
N LYS A 271 4.98 6.74 9.12
CA LYS A 271 6.24 6.83 8.37
C LYS A 271 6.93 8.15 8.73
N ASN A 272 7.64 8.17 9.85
CA ASN A 272 8.35 9.36 10.33
C ASN A 272 9.64 8.98 11.05
N TYR A 273 10.51 9.97 11.23
CA TYR A 273 11.81 9.79 11.89
C TYR A 273 11.68 9.28 13.34
N GLU A 274 10.63 9.67 14.05
CA GLU A 274 10.39 9.24 15.42
C GLU A 274 10.15 7.72 15.51
N SER A 275 9.33 7.14 14.62
CA SER A 275 9.12 5.70 14.54
C SER A 275 10.40 4.93 14.20
N ILE A 276 11.27 5.49 13.34
CA ILE A 276 12.60 4.91 13.05
C ILE A 276 13.44 4.89 14.32
N LYS A 277 13.54 6.02 15.01
CA LYS A 277 14.32 6.15 16.24
C LYS A 277 13.81 5.20 17.33
N ARG A 278 12.49 5.18 17.58
CA ARG A 278 11.86 4.27 18.55
C ARG A 278 12.15 2.81 18.24
N THR A 279 12.11 2.42 16.97
CA THR A 279 12.48 1.05 16.55
C THR A 279 13.94 0.74 16.86
N LYS A 280 14.87 1.63 16.48
CA LYS A 280 16.32 1.45 16.73
C LYS A 280 16.63 1.40 18.22
N ASP A 281 16.03 2.28 19.00
CA ASP A 281 16.25 2.34 20.45
C ASP A 281 15.66 1.09 21.15
N ALA A 282 14.49 0.60 20.71
CA ALA A 282 13.92 -0.64 21.23
C ALA A 282 14.80 -1.88 20.94
N ILE A 283 15.40 -1.96 19.73
CA ILE A 283 16.36 -3.03 19.39
C ILE A 283 17.60 -2.92 20.29
N ARG A 284 18.17 -1.72 20.47
CA ARG A 284 19.34 -1.49 21.35
C ARG A 284 19.07 -1.86 22.81
N GLN A 285 17.87 -1.54 23.28
CA GLN A 285 17.40 -1.86 24.64
C GLN A 285 16.95 -3.31 24.79
N LYS A 286 17.02 -4.13 23.74
CA LYS A 286 16.63 -5.54 23.74
C LYS A 286 15.17 -5.75 24.19
N VAL A 287 14.26 -4.86 23.82
CA VAL A 287 12.81 -4.99 24.10
C VAL A 287 12.28 -6.34 23.55
N ILE A 288 11.51 -7.11 24.31
CA ILE A 288 11.12 -8.48 23.93
C ILE A 288 10.33 -8.50 22.59
N VAL A 289 9.38 -7.58 22.44
CA VAL A 289 8.53 -7.49 21.25
C VAL A 289 8.42 -6.04 20.77
N ILE A 290 8.57 -5.82 19.47
CA ILE A 290 8.38 -4.51 18.83
C ILE A 290 7.25 -4.65 17.80
N ILE A 291 6.14 -3.96 18.04
CA ILE A 291 4.96 -3.98 17.18
C ILE A 291 5.04 -2.84 16.16
N ARG A 292 4.83 -3.18 14.88
CA ARG A 292 4.92 -2.27 13.72
C ARG A 292 6.25 -1.51 13.65
N PRO A 293 7.40 -2.20 13.74
CA PRO A 293 8.69 -1.53 13.67
C PRO A 293 8.86 -0.90 12.29
N LEU A 294 9.32 0.36 12.24
CA LEU A 294 9.67 1.01 10.99
C LEU A 294 11.16 0.79 10.74
N LEU A 295 11.46 -0.12 9.82
CA LEU A 295 12.82 -0.48 9.44
C LEU A 295 13.23 0.32 8.20
N VAL A 296 14.38 0.98 8.25
CA VAL A 296 14.90 1.80 7.15
C VAL A 296 16.40 1.55 7.02
N HIS A 297 16.83 1.23 5.80
CA HIS A 297 18.23 1.11 5.42
C HIS A 297 18.40 1.68 4.01
N GLU A 298 19.31 2.66 3.86
CA GLU A 298 19.47 3.41 2.62
C GLU A 298 18.12 3.99 2.12
N ASN A 299 17.75 3.76 0.86
CA ASN A 299 16.48 4.15 0.27
C ASN A 299 15.40 3.03 0.34
N HIS A 300 15.57 2.03 1.19
CA HIS A 300 14.61 0.95 1.39
C HIS A 300 13.96 1.00 2.77
N TYR A 301 12.67 0.66 2.85
CA TYR A 301 11.98 0.54 4.12
C TYR A 301 10.94 -0.58 4.17
N SER A 302 10.65 -1.03 5.39
CA SER A 302 9.61 -2.00 5.68
C SER A 302 8.94 -1.72 7.02
N ILE A 303 7.68 -2.17 7.14
CA ILE A 303 6.92 -2.19 8.37
C ILE A 303 6.34 -3.61 8.55
N PRO A 304 7.13 -4.59 9.02
CA PRO A 304 6.59 -5.90 9.35
C PRO A 304 5.58 -5.79 10.51
N ASP A 305 4.76 -6.82 10.72
CA ASP A 305 3.77 -6.78 11.81
C ASP A 305 4.47 -6.70 13.18
N MET A 306 5.50 -7.52 13.38
CA MET A 306 6.25 -7.59 14.64
C MET A 306 7.72 -7.98 14.42
N LEU A 307 8.60 -7.45 15.27
CA LEU A 307 9.89 -8.05 15.58
C LEU A 307 9.83 -8.69 16.96
N VAL A 308 10.33 -9.91 17.08
CA VAL A 308 10.31 -10.68 18.32
C VAL A 308 11.71 -11.20 18.59
N ARG A 309 12.19 -10.99 19.82
CA ARG A 309 13.52 -11.42 20.24
C ARG A 309 13.62 -12.95 20.21
N ASN A 310 14.69 -13.50 19.64
CA ASN A 310 14.78 -14.92 19.31
C ASN A 310 14.63 -15.81 20.55
N ASP A 311 15.29 -15.46 21.65
CA ASP A 311 15.20 -16.12 22.95
C ASP A 311 13.79 -16.14 23.59
N PHE A 312 12.82 -15.40 23.05
CA PHE A 312 11.42 -15.38 23.53
C PHE A 312 10.41 -15.97 22.54
N LEU A 313 10.84 -16.39 21.35
CA LEU A 313 9.94 -16.96 20.33
C LEU A 313 9.26 -18.24 20.81
N GLU A 314 9.99 -19.13 21.49
CA GLU A 314 9.45 -20.38 22.04
C GLU A 314 8.37 -20.10 23.07
N ARG A 315 8.63 -19.19 24.01
CA ARG A 315 7.68 -18.81 25.05
C ARG A 315 6.41 -18.16 24.49
N LEU A 316 6.53 -17.35 23.44
CA LEU A 316 5.41 -16.59 22.89
C LEU A 316 4.57 -17.40 21.89
N PHE A 317 5.20 -18.29 21.12
CA PHE A 317 4.55 -18.96 19.99
C PHE A 317 4.86 -20.46 19.87
N ASN A 318 5.52 -21.06 20.86
CA ASN A 318 5.87 -22.48 20.90
C ASN A 318 6.71 -22.93 19.68
N ILE A 319 7.70 -22.12 19.30
CA ILE A 319 8.67 -22.42 18.24
C ILE A 319 10.11 -22.31 18.74
N VAL A 320 10.95 -23.29 18.38
CA VAL A 320 12.38 -23.25 18.67
C VAL A 320 13.08 -22.50 17.54
N PRO A 321 13.72 -21.34 17.78
CA PRO A 321 14.53 -20.66 16.76
C PRO A 321 15.82 -21.43 16.48
N ASP A 322 16.40 -21.23 15.29
CA ASP A 322 17.69 -21.85 14.92
C ASP A 322 18.84 -21.48 15.87
N LYS A 323 18.73 -20.33 16.54
CA LYS A 323 19.71 -19.83 17.49
C LYS A 323 19.00 -19.07 18.62
N LEU A 324 19.34 -19.42 19.86
CA LEU A 324 18.92 -18.70 21.05
C LEU A 324 19.89 -17.54 21.28
N ASP A 325 19.63 -16.41 20.63
CA ASP A 325 20.34 -15.15 20.87
C ASP A 325 19.37 -13.99 21.11
N THR A 326 19.91 -12.81 21.41
CA THR A 326 19.09 -11.61 21.68
C THR A 326 18.77 -10.80 20.43
N ASN A 327 19.02 -11.34 19.23
CA ASN A 327 18.62 -10.71 17.96
C ASN A 327 17.11 -10.92 17.71
N TYR A 328 16.59 -10.27 16.67
CA TYR A 328 15.17 -10.30 16.36
C TYR A 328 14.87 -11.12 15.11
N SER A 329 13.73 -11.81 15.15
CA SER A 329 13.08 -12.39 13.97
C SER A 329 11.79 -11.63 13.64
N ILE A 330 11.43 -11.67 12.37
CA ILE A 330 10.18 -11.08 11.88
C ILE A 330 9.04 -12.07 12.11
N VAL A 331 7.96 -11.62 12.72
CA VAL A 331 6.70 -12.37 12.80
C VAL A 331 5.63 -11.59 12.02
N LYS A 332 5.07 -12.22 10.99
CA LYS A 332 3.98 -11.67 10.17
C LYS A 332 2.67 -12.37 10.43
N ILE A 333 1.59 -11.61 10.43
CA ILE A 333 0.24 -12.11 10.63
C ILE A 333 -0.41 -12.37 9.25
N THR A 334 -0.96 -13.56 9.06
CA THR A 334 -1.60 -13.97 7.81
C THR A 334 -2.98 -14.58 8.03
N PHE A 335 -3.87 -14.36 7.06
CA PHE A 335 -5.15 -15.06 6.99
C PHE A 335 -5.05 -16.51 6.51
N LYS A 336 -3.98 -16.85 5.79
CA LYS A 336 -3.86 -18.15 5.14
C LYS A 336 -3.71 -19.25 6.20
N LYS A 337 -4.43 -20.35 6.00
CA LYS A 337 -4.29 -21.55 6.82
C LYS A 337 -2.87 -22.08 6.64
N LEU A 338 -2.19 -22.35 7.76
CA LEU A 338 -0.89 -23.02 7.77
C LEU A 338 -1.13 -24.49 8.09
N ASN A 339 -0.53 -25.37 7.29
CA ASN A 339 -0.60 -26.80 7.53
C ASN A 339 0.42 -27.16 8.62
N ILE A 340 -0.02 -27.76 9.73
CA ILE A 340 0.84 -28.04 10.90
C ILE A 340 2.01 -28.95 10.54
N LYS A 341 1.83 -29.86 9.58
CA LYS A 341 2.90 -30.80 9.18
C LYS A 341 4.10 -30.10 8.53
N ASP A 342 3.91 -28.87 8.06
CA ASP A 342 4.93 -28.10 7.34
C ASP A 342 5.39 -26.92 8.23
N TYR A 343 6.20 -27.20 9.26
CA TYR A 343 6.93 -26.13 10.00
C TYR A 343 7.79 -25.27 9.06
N ILE A 344 8.06 -25.78 7.86
CA ILE A 344 8.72 -25.13 6.74
C ILE A 344 7.69 -24.75 5.68
N ILE A 345 7.50 -23.45 5.46
CA ILE A 345 6.53 -22.95 4.51
C ILE A 345 7.17 -22.85 3.11
N GLN A 346 7.06 -23.91 2.31
CA GLN A 346 7.64 -23.96 0.94
C GLN A 346 6.63 -23.59 -0.17
N LYS A 347 5.33 -23.84 0.05
CA LYS A 347 4.29 -23.61 -0.96
C LYS A 347 3.44 -22.41 -0.58
N MET A 348 4.00 -21.23 -0.80
CA MET A 348 3.33 -19.97 -0.57
C MET A 348 3.17 -19.12 -1.81
N ASP A 349 2.32 -18.11 -1.65
CA ASP A 349 2.19 -17.05 -2.63
C ASP A 349 3.54 -16.34 -2.81
N ARG A 350 4.05 -16.35 -4.04
CA ARG A 350 5.36 -15.78 -4.37
C ARG A 350 5.49 -14.32 -3.96
N ALA A 351 4.40 -13.54 -3.98
CA ALA A 351 4.44 -12.16 -3.54
C ALA A 351 4.64 -12.06 -2.01
N VAL A 352 4.08 -12.99 -1.23
CA VAL A 352 4.33 -13.06 0.23
C VAL A 352 5.77 -13.45 0.52
N ILE A 353 6.32 -14.40 -0.25
CA ILE A 353 7.72 -14.81 -0.13
C ILE A 353 8.65 -13.63 -0.43
N ALA A 354 8.44 -12.95 -1.56
CA ALA A 354 9.25 -11.81 -1.99
C ALA A 354 9.27 -10.66 -0.98
N VAL A 355 8.09 -10.24 -0.49
CA VAL A 355 7.99 -9.18 0.53
C VAL A 355 8.71 -9.60 1.82
N SER A 356 8.55 -10.86 2.22
CA SER A 356 9.19 -11.39 3.44
C SER A 356 10.70 -11.49 3.31
N TYR A 357 11.20 -11.85 2.12
CA TYR A 357 12.63 -11.85 1.83
C TYR A 357 13.23 -10.44 1.89
N LEU A 358 12.56 -9.43 1.30
CA LEU A 358 13.00 -8.04 1.40
C LEU A 358 12.94 -7.51 2.84
N ASP A 359 11.90 -7.84 3.60
CA ASP A 359 11.81 -7.48 5.02
C ASP A 359 12.99 -8.05 5.81
N LYS A 360 13.31 -9.32 5.59
CA LYS A 360 14.50 -9.98 6.16
C LYS A 360 15.76 -9.21 5.79
N CYS A 361 15.99 -8.92 4.50
CA CYS A 361 17.20 -8.22 4.05
C CYS A 361 17.37 -6.84 4.71
N ILE A 362 16.30 -6.05 4.79
CA ILE A 362 16.32 -4.73 5.45
C ILE A 362 16.60 -4.90 6.95
N CYS A 363 15.92 -5.87 7.60
CA CYS A 363 16.13 -6.14 9.02
C CYS A 363 17.57 -6.58 9.31
N ASP A 364 18.13 -7.49 8.50
CA ASP A 364 19.50 -7.98 8.61
C ASP A 364 20.50 -6.82 8.65
N LYS A 365 20.32 -5.83 7.77
CA LYS A 365 21.15 -4.63 7.70
C LYS A 365 20.96 -3.69 8.89
N VAL A 366 19.71 -3.51 9.36
CA VAL A 366 19.39 -2.64 10.48
C VAL A 366 19.98 -3.16 11.80
N GLN A 367 19.84 -4.47 12.08
CA GLN A 367 20.34 -5.07 13.33
C GLN A 367 21.76 -5.65 13.23
N LYS A 368 22.33 -5.75 12.02
CA LYS A 368 23.63 -6.37 11.73
C LYS A 368 23.73 -7.84 12.16
N ALA A 369 22.64 -8.59 11.97
CA ALA A 369 22.55 -10.02 12.30
C ALA A 369 21.57 -10.73 11.35
N LYS A 370 21.66 -12.07 11.24
CA LYS A 370 20.75 -12.86 10.40
C LYS A 370 19.36 -12.93 11.03
N THR A 371 18.34 -12.64 10.25
CA THR A 371 16.92 -12.60 10.63
C THR A 371 16.19 -13.79 10.04
N SER A 372 15.37 -14.46 10.84
CA SER A 372 14.39 -15.43 10.34
C SER A 372 13.02 -14.78 10.17
N VAL A 373 12.19 -15.33 9.28
CA VAL A 373 10.81 -14.89 9.11
C VAL A 373 9.86 -16.01 9.49
N TYR A 374 8.90 -15.68 10.35
CA TYR A 374 7.84 -16.56 10.78
C TYR A 374 6.48 -15.99 10.39
N LEU A 375 5.57 -16.88 10.01
CA LEU A 375 4.20 -16.54 9.68
C LEU A 375 3.26 -17.10 10.74
N LEU A 376 2.50 -16.21 11.37
CA LEU A 376 1.49 -16.51 12.36
C LEU A 376 0.11 -16.39 11.72
N ASN A 377 -0.68 -17.46 11.74
CA ASN A 377 -2.06 -17.40 11.28
C ASN A 377 -3.04 -17.04 12.39
N LYS A 378 -4.28 -16.73 12.00
CA LYS A 378 -5.37 -16.38 12.92
C LYS A 378 -5.75 -17.44 13.98
N LYS A 379 -5.32 -18.70 13.79
CA LYS A 379 -5.50 -19.79 14.75
C LYS A 379 -4.30 -19.95 15.70
N ASN A 380 -3.46 -18.91 15.80
CA ASN A 380 -2.23 -18.88 16.58
C ASN A 380 -1.22 -19.99 16.20
N LYS A 381 -1.29 -20.52 14.96
CA LYS A 381 -0.26 -21.43 14.46
C LYS A 381 0.82 -20.63 13.76
N ILE A 382 2.06 -20.98 14.02
CA ILE A 382 3.24 -20.30 13.47
C ILE A 382 4.08 -21.28 12.66
N GLY A 383 4.73 -20.80 11.60
CA GLY A 383 5.66 -21.58 10.79
C GLY A 383 6.78 -20.72 10.24
N LYS A 384 7.96 -21.32 10.03
CA LYS A 384 9.14 -20.63 9.52
C LYS A 384 9.09 -20.60 7.99
N LEU A 385 9.33 -19.42 7.42
CA LEU A 385 9.50 -19.26 5.98
C LEU A 385 10.95 -19.58 5.61
N ILE A 386 11.15 -20.51 4.68
CA ILE A 386 12.45 -20.80 4.07
C ILE A 386 12.40 -20.33 2.61
N VAL A 387 13.40 -19.53 2.23
CA VAL A 387 13.59 -19.06 0.85
C VAL A 387 14.84 -19.77 0.33
N ASP A 388 14.73 -20.42 -0.82
CA ASP A 388 15.87 -21.06 -1.48
C ASP A 388 16.67 -19.99 -2.25
N ASP A 389 17.98 -19.94 -2.01
CA ASP A 389 18.89 -18.96 -2.61
C ASP A 389 19.15 -19.22 -4.10
N ASN A 390 18.82 -20.41 -4.63
CA ASN A 390 18.98 -20.78 -6.04
C ASN A 390 17.71 -20.58 -6.90
N ASP A 391 16.73 -19.83 -6.41
CA ASP A 391 15.42 -19.71 -7.05
C ASP A 391 15.39 -18.64 -8.16
N LYS A 392 14.74 -18.96 -9.30
CA LYS A 392 14.33 -17.99 -10.33
C LYS A 392 13.52 -16.83 -9.74
N LEU A 393 12.87 -17.06 -8.60
CA LEU A 393 12.19 -16.01 -7.84
C LEU A 393 13.15 -14.92 -7.34
N LEU A 394 14.37 -15.26 -6.93
CA LEU A 394 15.33 -14.27 -6.42
C LEU A 394 15.78 -13.31 -7.53
N ASP A 395 16.07 -13.84 -8.73
CA ASP A 395 16.31 -13.02 -9.92
C ASP A 395 15.11 -12.10 -10.21
N LYS A 396 13.88 -12.65 -10.14
CA LYS A 396 12.66 -11.84 -10.32
C LYS A 396 12.51 -10.74 -9.24
N ILE A 397 12.87 -11.01 -7.99
CA ILE A 397 12.88 -10.01 -6.91
C ILE A 397 13.89 -8.91 -7.23
N ASN A 398 15.12 -9.25 -7.59
CA ASN A 398 16.17 -8.27 -7.91
C ASN A 398 15.77 -7.38 -9.09
N ARG A 399 15.23 -7.96 -10.17
CA ARG A 399 14.71 -7.17 -11.29
C ARG A 399 13.54 -6.28 -10.89
N GLY A 400 12.67 -6.76 -10.00
CA GLY A 400 11.57 -5.94 -9.47
C GLY A 400 12.06 -4.78 -8.61
N VAL A 401 13.14 -4.96 -7.83
CA VAL A 401 13.78 -3.86 -7.10
C VAL A 401 14.42 -2.84 -8.07
N SER A 402 15.05 -3.31 -9.15
CA SER A 402 15.54 -2.44 -10.23
C SER A 402 14.42 -1.63 -10.87
N TRP A 403 13.31 -2.30 -11.23
CA TRP A 403 12.11 -1.65 -11.76
C TRP A 403 11.60 -0.54 -10.82
N LEU A 404 11.45 -0.83 -9.52
CA LEU A 404 10.98 0.17 -8.56
C LEU A 404 11.97 1.35 -8.42
N THR A 405 13.27 1.09 -8.57
CA THR A 405 14.32 2.12 -8.53
C THR A 405 14.25 3.01 -9.77
N GLU A 406 14.14 2.42 -10.96
CA GLU A 406 13.93 3.14 -12.23
C GLU A 406 12.62 3.93 -12.20
N LEU A 407 11.54 3.34 -11.69
CA LEU A 407 10.25 4.00 -11.55
C LEU A 407 10.34 5.20 -10.60
N ILE A 408 11.16 5.17 -9.55
CA ILE A 408 11.42 6.35 -8.71
C ILE A 408 12.10 7.45 -9.52
N ARG A 409 13.13 7.07 -10.28
CA ARG A 409 14.06 8.01 -10.92
C ARG A 409 13.46 8.66 -12.16
N ASP A 410 12.84 7.86 -13.02
CA ASP A 410 12.48 8.24 -14.40
C ASP A 410 10.97 8.06 -14.68
N GLY A 411 10.19 7.65 -13.68
CA GLY A 411 8.81 7.21 -13.90
C GLY A 411 7.87 8.30 -14.42
N GLU A 412 8.16 9.58 -14.19
CA GLU A 412 7.35 10.70 -14.72
C GLU A 412 7.41 10.79 -16.25
N ASP A 413 8.50 10.31 -16.85
CA ASP A 413 8.74 10.38 -18.30
C ASP A 413 8.22 9.14 -19.05
N PHE A 414 7.64 8.16 -18.34
CA PHE A 414 7.14 6.94 -18.97
C PHE A 414 5.83 7.18 -19.72
N ASP A 415 5.81 6.86 -21.02
CA ASP A 415 4.59 6.84 -21.82
C ASP A 415 3.81 5.53 -21.59
N VAL A 416 2.76 5.60 -20.77
CA VAL A 416 1.86 4.47 -20.50
C VAL A 416 0.77 4.27 -21.56
N LEU A 417 0.57 5.23 -22.46
CA LEU A 417 -0.36 5.09 -23.57
C LEU A 417 0.28 4.35 -24.74
N ASN A 418 1.60 4.54 -24.93
CA ASN A 418 2.40 3.82 -25.92
C ASN A 418 3.56 3.09 -25.21
N PRO A 419 3.28 1.95 -24.57
CA PRO A 419 4.26 1.27 -23.72
C PRO A 419 5.46 0.79 -24.54
N SER A 420 6.65 1.33 -24.25
CA SER A 420 7.93 0.92 -24.87
C SER A 420 8.62 -0.25 -24.16
N ARG A 421 8.09 -0.64 -23.00
CA ARG A 421 8.65 -1.67 -22.12
C ARG A 421 7.53 -2.53 -21.54
N TRP A 422 7.82 -3.81 -21.30
CA TRP A 422 6.82 -4.79 -20.90
C TRP A 422 6.15 -4.44 -19.55
N GLU A 423 6.84 -3.71 -18.67
CA GLU A 423 6.31 -3.33 -17.36
C GLU A 423 5.11 -2.38 -17.45
N LEU A 424 4.99 -1.65 -18.56
CA LEU A 424 3.89 -0.72 -18.78
C LEU A 424 2.66 -1.39 -19.41
N TYR A 425 2.76 -2.64 -19.86
CA TYR A 425 1.63 -3.37 -20.44
C TYR A 425 0.73 -3.94 -19.34
N PRO A 426 -0.56 -3.55 -19.31
CA PRO A 426 -1.53 -4.10 -18.36
C PRO A 426 -1.61 -5.62 -18.37
N ASN A 427 -1.72 -6.24 -17.20
CA ASN A 427 -2.04 -7.67 -17.11
C ASN A 427 -3.51 -7.84 -16.74
N MET A 428 -4.35 -8.13 -17.75
CA MET A 428 -5.79 -8.33 -17.56
C MET A 428 -6.16 -9.71 -16.99
N CYS A 429 -5.17 -10.59 -16.81
CA CYS A 429 -5.34 -11.84 -16.05
C CYS A 429 -5.21 -11.63 -14.54
N ASN A 430 -4.55 -10.56 -14.09
CA ASN A 430 -4.46 -10.21 -12.67
C ASN A 430 -5.77 -9.54 -12.23
N ARG A 431 -6.34 -10.03 -11.11
CA ARG A 431 -7.55 -9.49 -10.47
C ARG A 431 -7.27 -8.68 -9.21
N SER A 432 -6.02 -8.66 -8.74
CA SER A 432 -5.59 -7.88 -7.58
C SER A 432 -5.09 -6.52 -8.02
N ASP A 433 -6.02 -5.60 -8.28
CA ASP A 433 -5.75 -4.34 -8.97
C ASP A 433 -5.80 -3.13 -8.01
N TYR A 434 -6.18 -3.37 -6.75
CA TYR A 434 -6.16 -2.40 -5.64
C TYR A 434 -6.86 -1.05 -5.93
N GLY A 435 -7.97 -1.10 -6.66
CA GLY A 435 -8.75 0.08 -7.06
C GLY A 435 -8.32 0.71 -8.38
N TRP A 436 -7.44 0.07 -9.16
CA TRP A 436 -7.03 0.55 -10.48
C TRP A 436 -7.66 -0.23 -11.64
N HIS A 437 -8.74 -0.98 -11.41
CA HIS A 437 -9.30 -1.88 -12.41
C HIS A 437 -9.78 -1.12 -13.65
N SER A 438 -10.58 -0.06 -13.46
CA SER A 438 -11.13 0.73 -14.57
C SER A 438 -10.03 1.41 -15.37
N ARG A 439 -9.06 2.04 -14.70
CA ARG A 439 -7.93 2.69 -15.37
C ARG A 439 -7.01 1.69 -16.09
N LYS A 440 -6.75 0.53 -15.48
CA LYS A 440 -5.96 -0.55 -16.10
C LYS A 440 -6.65 -1.08 -17.35
N LYS A 441 -7.98 -1.27 -17.29
CA LYS A 441 -8.79 -1.67 -18.44
C LYS A 441 -8.73 -0.64 -19.56
N GLU A 442 -8.87 0.66 -19.25
CA GLU A 442 -8.74 1.73 -20.25
C GLU A 442 -7.39 1.70 -20.97
N LEU A 443 -6.29 1.52 -20.21
CA LEU A 443 -4.94 1.36 -20.79
C LEU A 443 -4.84 0.11 -21.67
N ALA A 444 -5.43 -1.01 -21.24
CA ALA A 444 -5.41 -2.26 -21.99
C ALA A 444 -6.21 -2.15 -23.30
N ASP A 445 -7.37 -1.49 -23.26
CA ASP A 445 -8.21 -1.25 -24.42
C ASP A 445 -7.48 -0.35 -25.44
N ASN A 446 -6.83 0.74 -24.98
CA ASN A 446 -6.06 1.64 -25.85
C ASN A 446 -4.83 0.97 -26.48
N ALA A 447 -4.15 0.09 -25.74
CA ALA A 447 -2.95 -0.60 -26.21
C ALA A 447 -3.27 -1.83 -27.09
N ASN A 448 -4.55 -2.18 -27.28
CA ASN A 448 -4.96 -3.48 -27.83
C ASN A 448 -4.23 -4.64 -27.12
N GLU A 449 -4.24 -4.62 -25.79
CA GLU A 449 -3.40 -5.52 -25.01
C GLU A 449 -3.82 -6.99 -25.15
N LEU A 450 -2.82 -7.84 -25.38
CA LEU A 450 -2.92 -9.28 -25.63
C LEU A 450 -3.64 -10.04 -24.52
N THR A 451 -3.36 -9.71 -23.25
CA THR A 451 -3.95 -10.43 -22.09
C THR A 451 -5.44 -10.17 -21.90
N SER A 452 -6.03 -9.25 -22.68
CA SER A 452 -7.49 -9.03 -22.74
C SER A 452 -8.22 -10.18 -23.45
N ILE A 453 -7.53 -10.92 -24.32
CA ILE A 453 -8.10 -12.03 -25.09
C ILE A 453 -8.15 -13.30 -24.24
N TRP A 454 -9.28 -14.00 -24.31
CA TRP A 454 -9.44 -15.29 -23.65
C TRP A 454 -8.34 -16.28 -24.03
N ASN A 455 -7.78 -16.92 -22.99
CA ASN A 455 -6.72 -17.91 -23.10
C ASN A 455 -5.37 -17.37 -23.62
N ILE A 456 -5.16 -16.05 -23.66
CA ILE A 456 -3.83 -15.43 -23.79
C ILE A 456 -3.35 -14.98 -22.41
N GLY A 457 -2.57 -15.84 -21.75
CA GLY A 457 -1.93 -15.51 -20.47
C GLY A 457 -0.56 -14.86 -20.62
N ILE A 458 0.06 -14.48 -19.49
CA ILE A 458 1.38 -13.81 -19.46
C ILE A 458 2.48 -14.59 -20.17
N LYS A 459 2.48 -15.92 -20.07
CA LYS A 459 3.47 -16.75 -20.77
C LYS A 459 3.36 -16.55 -22.29
N LYS A 460 2.14 -16.62 -22.82
CA LYS A 460 1.89 -16.46 -24.25
C LYS A 460 2.16 -15.02 -24.71
N ARG A 461 1.79 -14.01 -23.91
CA ARG A 461 2.14 -12.60 -24.17
C ARG A 461 3.66 -12.43 -24.34
N LYS A 462 4.46 -13.01 -23.45
CA LYS A 462 5.93 -12.93 -23.52
C LYS A 462 6.48 -13.57 -24.80
N GLU A 463 5.94 -14.73 -25.19
CA GLU A 463 6.31 -15.39 -26.45
C GLU A 463 5.96 -14.52 -27.69
N LEU A 464 4.82 -13.83 -27.68
CA LEU A 464 4.39 -12.95 -28.78
C LEU A 464 5.23 -11.67 -28.85
N HIS A 465 5.52 -11.03 -27.71
CA HIS A 465 6.41 -9.85 -27.67
C HIS A 465 7.80 -10.19 -28.22
N GLN A 466 8.33 -11.38 -27.96
CA GLN A 466 9.61 -11.84 -28.50
C GLN A 466 9.60 -11.98 -30.03
N ARG A 467 8.42 -12.17 -30.64
CA ARG A 467 8.23 -12.22 -32.09
C ARG A 467 7.85 -10.86 -32.68
N GLY A 468 7.80 -9.80 -31.88
CA GLY A 468 7.40 -8.47 -32.32
C GLY A 468 5.88 -8.25 -32.38
N VAL A 469 5.07 -9.17 -31.86
CA VAL A 469 3.60 -9.05 -31.80
C VAL A 469 3.21 -8.49 -30.43
N PHE A 470 2.79 -7.23 -30.39
CA PHE A 470 2.48 -6.52 -29.14
C PHE A 470 0.98 -6.27 -28.94
N LYS A 471 0.18 -6.34 -30.00
CA LYS A 471 -1.25 -6.05 -29.97
C LYS A 471 -2.05 -7.28 -30.37
N TRP A 472 -3.24 -7.44 -29.80
CA TRP A 472 -4.12 -8.56 -30.18
C TRP A 472 -4.59 -8.49 -31.63
N ASP A 473 -4.63 -7.29 -32.23
CA ASP A 473 -4.98 -7.10 -33.64
C ASP A 473 -3.78 -7.30 -34.59
N ASP A 474 -2.59 -7.60 -34.09
CA ASP A 474 -1.45 -8.03 -34.91
C ASP A 474 -1.26 -9.57 -34.87
N VAL A 475 -2.07 -10.28 -34.07
CA VAL A 475 -1.97 -11.74 -33.91
C VAL A 475 -2.52 -12.47 -35.13
N GLU A 476 -1.74 -13.43 -35.63
CA GLU A 476 -2.12 -14.31 -36.73
C GLU A 476 -2.57 -15.71 -36.25
N GLN A 477 -3.16 -16.49 -37.16
CA GLN A 477 -3.77 -17.78 -36.78
C GLN A 477 -2.75 -18.79 -36.26
N GLU A 478 -1.53 -18.79 -36.79
CA GLU A 478 -0.44 -19.66 -36.35
C GLU A 478 0.08 -19.35 -34.95
N ASP A 479 -0.21 -18.15 -34.44
CA ASP A 479 0.23 -17.73 -33.12
C ASP A 479 -0.62 -18.34 -32.01
N VAL A 480 -1.91 -18.59 -32.23
CA VAL A 480 -2.84 -19.00 -31.17
C VAL A 480 -3.77 -20.12 -31.64
N PRO A 481 -4.29 -20.95 -30.73
CA PRO A 481 -5.28 -21.96 -31.11
C PRO A 481 -6.47 -21.35 -31.83
N ASP A 482 -7.03 -22.05 -32.82
CA ASP A 482 -8.13 -21.55 -33.66
C ASP A 482 -9.30 -20.97 -32.86
N LYS A 483 -9.70 -21.61 -31.75
CA LYS A 483 -10.76 -21.09 -30.85
C LYS A 483 -10.48 -19.67 -30.34
N VAL A 484 -9.21 -19.33 -30.08
CA VAL A 484 -8.77 -18.00 -29.65
C VAL A 484 -8.75 -17.05 -30.85
N TYR A 485 -8.21 -17.51 -31.99
CA TYR A 485 -8.13 -16.71 -33.21
C TYR A 485 -9.52 -16.26 -33.71
N GLN A 486 -10.56 -17.09 -33.57
CA GLN A 486 -11.92 -16.69 -33.94
C GLN A 486 -12.40 -15.45 -33.17
N ILE A 487 -12.00 -15.26 -31.91
CA ILE A 487 -12.33 -14.06 -31.12
C ILE A 487 -11.70 -12.83 -31.77
N ILE A 488 -10.41 -12.92 -32.12
CA ILE A 488 -9.64 -11.85 -32.76
C ILE A 488 -10.26 -11.51 -34.12
N LYS A 489 -10.53 -12.54 -34.93
CA LYS A 489 -11.17 -12.43 -36.24
C LYS A 489 -12.54 -11.74 -36.16
N ALA A 490 -13.37 -12.09 -35.19
CA ALA A 490 -14.67 -11.44 -35.00
C ALA A 490 -14.54 -9.94 -34.69
N ASN A 491 -13.59 -9.59 -33.82
CA ASN A 491 -13.36 -8.20 -33.41
C ASN A 491 -12.70 -7.34 -34.50
N LYS A 492 -11.91 -7.95 -35.42
CA LYS A 492 -11.44 -7.31 -36.66
C LYS A 492 -12.54 -7.16 -37.73
N SER A 493 -13.58 -7.99 -37.70
CA SER A 493 -14.56 -8.07 -38.78
C SER A 493 -15.67 -7.01 -38.71
N ARG A 494 -16.38 -6.82 -39.82
CA ARG A 494 -17.65 -6.06 -39.86
C ARG A 494 -18.86 -6.87 -39.38
N LYS A 495 -18.73 -8.20 -39.24
CA LYS A 495 -19.84 -9.07 -38.82
C LYS A 495 -20.10 -8.89 -37.31
N LYS A 496 -21.38 -8.94 -36.91
CA LYS A 496 -21.79 -8.83 -35.49
C LYS A 496 -21.37 -10.05 -34.67
N TYR A 497 -21.33 -11.24 -35.31
CA TYR A 497 -20.95 -12.51 -34.71
C TYR A 497 -20.41 -13.46 -35.80
N LEU A 498 -19.74 -14.54 -35.39
CA LEU A 498 -19.29 -15.63 -36.27
C LEU A 498 -19.69 -17.00 -35.71
N ASN A 499 -19.81 -17.98 -36.60
CA ASN A 499 -19.93 -19.42 -36.33
C ASN A 499 -21.12 -19.84 -35.45
N VAL A 500 -22.18 -19.02 -35.38
CA VAL A 500 -23.41 -19.42 -34.66
C VAL A 500 -24.07 -20.57 -35.41
N VAL A 501 -24.22 -21.71 -34.73
CA VAL A 501 -24.93 -22.88 -35.23
C VAL A 501 -26.28 -22.98 -34.53
N ASN A 502 -27.37 -23.16 -35.29
CA ASN A 502 -28.73 -23.28 -34.77
C ASN A 502 -29.12 -24.73 -34.34
N THR A 503 -28.15 -25.55 -33.97
CA THR A 503 -28.38 -26.93 -33.54
C THR A 503 -28.22 -27.06 -32.03
N LEU A 504 -29.16 -26.48 -31.28
CA LEU A 504 -29.26 -26.74 -29.85
C LEU A 504 -29.81 -28.15 -29.60
N PRO A 505 -29.44 -28.80 -28.47
CA PRO A 505 -30.00 -30.10 -28.12
C PRO A 505 -31.54 -30.11 -28.17
N LYS A 506 -32.13 -31.13 -28.79
CA LYS A 506 -33.59 -31.27 -28.82
C LYS A 506 -34.07 -31.53 -27.38
N SER A 507 -34.85 -30.59 -26.85
CA SER A 507 -35.51 -30.73 -25.56
C SER A 507 -36.85 -30.03 -25.59
N LYS A 508 -37.86 -30.62 -24.95
CA LYS A 508 -39.19 -30.01 -24.82
C LYS A 508 -39.13 -28.77 -23.93
N LYS A 509 -38.21 -28.70 -22.96
CA LYS A 509 -38.13 -27.59 -22.02
C LYS A 509 -36.72 -27.23 -21.59
N TYR A 510 -36.48 -25.93 -21.45
CA TYR A 510 -35.23 -25.38 -20.93
C TYR A 510 -35.50 -24.68 -19.60
N PHE A 511 -34.72 -25.02 -18.57
CA PHE A 511 -34.57 -24.25 -17.34
C PHE A 511 -33.22 -23.53 -17.40
N PHE A 512 -33.19 -22.26 -17.05
CA PHE A 512 -31.99 -21.42 -17.01
C PHE A 512 -31.61 -21.21 -15.57
N VAL A 513 -30.46 -21.74 -15.17
CA VAL A 513 -30.11 -21.90 -13.76
C VAL A 513 -28.76 -21.27 -13.46
N ASP A 514 -28.75 -20.49 -12.39
CA ASP A 514 -27.55 -19.89 -11.80
C ASP A 514 -27.58 -20.05 -10.28
N PHE A 515 -26.40 -20.27 -9.68
CA PHE A 515 -26.24 -20.52 -8.25
C PHE A 515 -25.36 -19.46 -7.59
N GLU A 516 -25.84 -18.93 -6.46
CA GLU A 516 -24.98 -18.19 -5.54
C GLU A 516 -24.61 -19.06 -4.35
N THR A 517 -23.36 -18.95 -3.91
CA THR A 517 -22.85 -19.72 -2.76
C THR A 517 -22.56 -18.80 -1.59
N VAL A 518 -22.58 -19.35 -0.38
CA VAL A 518 -22.20 -18.67 0.85
C VAL A 518 -21.18 -19.50 1.61
N ASN A 519 -20.12 -18.86 2.08
CA ASN A 519 -19.11 -19.50 2.91
C ASN A 519 -19.42 -19.26 4.38
N ASN A 520 -19.12 -20.24 5.24
CA ASN A 520 -19.11 -19.99 6.66
C ASN A 520 -18.03 -18.96 7.01
N LEU A 521 -18.42 -17.77 7.47
CA LEU A 521 -17.47 -16.75 7.93
C LEU A 521 -17.28 -16.75 9.46
N SER A 522 -18.09 -17.51 10.22
CA SER A 522 -17.90 -17.69 11.66
C SER A 522 -16.82 -18.72 11.98
N ASN A 523 -16.71 -19.76 11.15
CA ASN A 523 -15.59 -20.69 11.18
C ASN A 523 -14.59 -20.33 10.09
N ASP A 524 -13.34 -20.19 10.48
CA ASP A 524 -12.17 -19.74 9.72
C ASP A 524 -11.83 -20.42 8.37
N ASN A 525 -12.72 -21.22 7.80
CA ASN A 525 -12.51 -22.21 6.74
C ASN A 525 -13.30 -21.85 5.47
N PHE A 526 -12.91 -20.78 4.78
CA PHE A 526 -13.55 -20.22 3.56
C PHE A 526 -13.83 -21.17 2.39
N LYS A 527 -13.31 -22.41 2.38
CA LYS A 527 -13.54 -23.40 1.31
C LYS A 527 -14.14 -24.73 1.78
N ALA A 528 -14.14 -25.03 3.07
CA ALA A 528 -14.60 -26.34 3.55
C ALA A 528 -16.13 -26.37 3.71
N ASP A 529 -16.74 -25.21 3.93
CA ASP A 529 -18.15 -25.04 4.28
C ASP A 529 -18.80 -24.03 3.33
N SER A 530 -18.78 -24.30 2.03
CA SER A 530 -19.54 -23.50 1.05
C SER A 530 -20.87 -24.17 0.79
N LEU A 531 -21.97 -23.48 1.09
CA LEU A 531 -23.33 -23.94 0.81
C LEU A 531 -23.91 -23.15 -0.37
N ILE A 532 -24.78 -23.78 -1.13
CA ILE A 532 -25.63 -23.08 -2.10
C ILE A 532 -26.63 -22.23 -1.30
N TYR A 533 -26.58 -20.92 -1.50
CA TYR A 533 -27.42 -19.93 -0.82
C TYR A 533 -28.65 -19.59 -1.65
N ILE A 534 -28.48 -19.40 -2.95
CA ILE A 534 -29.57 -19.09 -3.89
C ILE A 534 -29.46 -20.01 -5.11
N ILE A 535 -30.61 -20.45 -5.58
CA ILE A 535 -30.80 -21.07 -6.89
C ILE A 535 -31.79 -20.21 -7.67
N GLY A 536 -31.30 -19.54 -8.71
CA GLY A 536 -32.13 -18.90 -9.72
C GLY A 536 -32.61 -19.93 -10.72
N CYS A 537 -33.89 -19.90 -11.08
CA CYS A 537 -34.47 -20.82 -12.05
C CYS A 537 -35.44 -20.08 -12.97
N GLY A 538 -34.96 -19.70 -14.14
CA GLY A 538 -35.74 -19.13 -15.22
C GLY A 538 -36.35 -20.21 -16.12
N TYR A 539 -37.57 -20.01 -16.61
CA TYR A 539 -38.26 -20.96 -17.47
C TYR A 539 -39.33 -20.28 -18.32
N ILE A 540 -39.81 -21.00 -19.35
CA ILE A 540 -40.93 -20.56 -20.18
C ILE A 540 -42.19 -21.35 -19.84
N GLU A 541 -43.27 -20.60 -19.64
CA GLU A 541 -44.62 -21.11 -19.41
C GLU A 541 -45.59 -20.22 -20.17
N ASN A 542 -46.48 -20.83 -20.97
CA ASN A 542 -47.44 -20.11 -21.82
C ASN A 542 -46.78 -19.02 -22.69
N ASN A 543 -45.64 -19.35 -23.31
CA ASN A 543 -44.82 -18.45 -24.14
C ASN A 543 -44.32 -17.18 -23.43
N LYS A 544 -44.34 -17.14 -22.09
CA LYS A 544 -43.86 -16.02 -21.28
C LYS A 544 -42.68 -16.45 -20.41
N TRP A 545 -41.73 -15.53 -20.22
CA TRP A 545 -40.64 -15.69 -19.26
C TRP A 545 -41.19 -15.70 -17.84
N LYS A 546 -40.76 -16.70 -17.07
CA LYS A 546 -41.00 -16.83 -15.64
C LYS A 546 -39.67 -17.06 -14.94
N PHE A 547 -39.59 -16.60 -13.70
CA PHE A 547 -38.42 -16.77 -12.85
C PHE A 547 -38.87 -17.19 -11.46
N LYS A 548 -38.21 -18.20 -10.91
CA LYS A 548 -38.43 -18.67 -9.55
C LYS A 548 -37.08 -18.80 -8.86
N GLN A 549 -37.03 -18.32 -7.63
CA GLN A 549 -35.83 -18.37 -6.81
C GLN A 549 -36.04 -19.30 -5.62
N PHE A 550 -35.03 -20.09 -5.31
CA PHE A 550 -34.97 -20.92 -4.12
C PHE A 550 -33.84 -20.38 -3.26
N LYS A 551 -34.15 -20.04 -2.00
CA LYS A 551 -33.22 -19.36 -1.10
C LYS A 551 -33.09 -20.13 0.20
N LEU A 552 -31.88 -20.15 0.74
CA LEU A 552 -31.57 -20.73 2.03
C LEU A 552 -32.07 -19.82 3.16
N ASN A 553 -32.78 -20.37 4.15
CA ASN A 553 -33.34 -19.58 5.27
C ASN A 553 -32.39 -19.47 6.46
N SER A 554 -31.49 -20.43 6.64
CA SER A 554 -30.48 -20.42 7.69
C SER A 554 -29.26 -21.20 7.22
N TYR A 555 -28.08 -20.80 7.71
CA TYR A 555 -26.83 -21.48 7.37
C TYR A 555 -26.80 -22.89 8.01
N SER A 556 -27.37 -23.89 7.32
CA SER A 556 -27.40 -25.28 7.79
C SER A 556 -27.49 -26.29 6.64
N LEU A 557 -26.86 -27.45 6.82
CA LEU A 557 -26.91 -28.57 5.86
C LEU A 557 -28.35 -29.05 5.62
N LYS A 558 -29.17 -29.07 6.68
CA LYS A 558 -30.57 -29.51 6.61
C LYS A 558 -31.41 -28.58 5.72
N GLU A 559 -31.23 -27.27 5.84
CA GLU A 559 -31.95 -26.30 5.00
C GLU A 559 -31.45 -26.32 3.55
N GLU A 560 -30.14 -26.47 3.31
CA GLU A 560 -29.60 -26.60 1.94
C GLU A 560 -30.22 -27.82 1.23
N LYS A 561 -30.28 -28.97 1.91
CA LYS A 561 -30.93 -30.17 1.37
C LYS A 561 -32.40 -29.94 1.03
N LYS A 562 -33.18 -29.35 1.95
CA LYS A 562 -34.60 -29.03 1.69
C LYS A 562 -34.78 -28.09 0.50
N MET A 563 -33.89 -27.11 0.35
CA MET A 563 -33.93 -26.17 -0.77
C MET A 563 -33.65 -26.89 -2.10
N LEU A 564 -32.62 -27.74 -2.14
CA LEU A 564 -32.29 -28.59 -3.29
C LEU A 564 -33.47 -29.49 -3.68
N ASP A 565 -34.07 -30.19 -2.71
CA ASP A 565 -35.22 -31.07 -2.95
C ASP A 565 -36.42 -30.29 -3.53
N LYS A 566 -36.71 -29.09 -3.00
CA LYS A 566 -37.76 -28.21 -3.52
C LYS A 566 -37.50 -27.77 -4.96
N TRP A 567 -36.27 -27.42 -5.29
CA TRP A 567 -35.86 -27.01 -6.63
C TRP A 567 -35.95 -28.16 -7.63
N ILE A 568 -35.44 -29.34 -7.26
CA ILE A 568 -35.50 -30.56 -8.06
C ILE A 568 -36.96 -30.94 -8.34
N ASN A 569 -37.79 -31.05 -7.29
CA ASN A 569 -39.20 -31.41 -7.43
C ASN A 569 -39.98 -30.40 -8.27
N PHE A 570 -39.64 -29.11 -8.16
CA PHE A 570 -40.25 -28.08 -9.00
C PHE A 570 -39.98 -28.31 -10.49
N MET A 571 -38.75 -28.63 -10.89
CA MET A 571 -38.44 -28.90 -12.30
C MET A 571 -39.12 -30.18 -12.80
N PHE A 572 -39.07 -31.27 -12.02
CA PHE A 572 -39.74 -32.53 -12.37
C PHE A 572 -41.27 -32.43 -12.41
N GLY A 573 -41.86 -31.43 -11.73
CA GLY A 573 -43.28 -31.11 -11.86
C GLY A 573 -43.71 -30.69 -13.28
N PHE A 574 -42.76 -30.34 -14.17
CA PHE A 574 -43.02 -30.04 -15.57
C PHE A 574 -42.72 -31.24 -16.52
N GLY A 575 -42.45 -32.42 -15.96
CA GLY A 575 -42.09 -33.63 -16.69
C GLY A 575 -40.60 -33.96 -16.61
N THR A 576 -40.17 -35.03 -17.28
CA THR A 576 -38.80 -35.54 -17.26
C THR A 576 -37.97 -35.11 -18.48
N GLU A 577 -38.58 -34.59 -19.53
CA GLU A 577 -37.89 -34.16 -20.75
C GLU A 577 -37.52 -32.67 -20.71
N PHE A 578 -36.47 -32.33 -19.95
CA PHE A 578 -35.95 -30.95 -19.86
C PHE A 578 -34.43 -30.89 -19.81
N LEU A 579 -33.87 -29.73 -20.14
CA LEU A 579 -32.46 -29.40 -19.95
C LEU A 579 -32.28 -28.24 -19.00
N ILE A 580 -31.25 -28.32 -18.16
CA ILE A 580 -30.78 -27.27 -17.27
C ILE A 580 -29.64 -26.55 -17.99
N CYS A 581 -29.98 -25.43 -18.61
CA CYS A 581 -29.04 -24.52 -19.23
C CYS A 581 -28.34 -23.70 -18.15
N HIS A 582 -27.02 -23.76 -18.14
CA HIS A 582 -26.17 -23.00 -17.22
C HIS A 582 -24.96 -22.49 -18.00
N TRP A 583 -24.29 -21.44 -17.52
CA TRP A 583 -23.22 -20.83 -18.30
C TRP A 583 -21.91 -21.59 -18.16
N CYS A 584 -21.53 -22.12 -17.00
CA CYS A 584 -20.19 -22.70 -16.81
C CYS A 584 -20.22 -23.97 -15.95
N SER A 585 -19.16 -24.77 -15.97
CA SER A 585 -18.98 -25.92 -15.07
C SER A 585 -19.13 -25.65 -13.56
N ALA A 586 -19.22 -24.38 -13.12
CA ALA A 586 -19.37 -23.98 -11.72
C ALA A 586 -20.66 -24.55 -11.12
N GLU A 587 -21.82 -24.33 -11.74
CA GLU A 587 -23.12 -24.82 -11.26
C GLU A 587 -23.12 -26.35 -11.09
N LYS A 588 -22.63 -27.07 -12.10
CA LYS A 588 -22.48 -28.54 -12.06
C LYS A 588 -21.53 -28.98 -10.93
N THR A 589 -20.48 -28.21 -10.67
CA THR A 589 -19.51 -28.48 -9.60
C THR A 589 -20.12 -28.24 -8.22
N PHE A 590 -20.82 -27.13 -8.02
CA PHE A 590 -21.49 -26.80 -6.77
C PHE A 590 -22.58 -27.83 -6.46
N PHE A 591 -23.39 -28.22 -7.44
CA PHE A 591 -24.39 -29.27 -7.27
C PHE A 591 -23.75 -30.61 -6.88
N ARG A 592 -22.67 -31.01 -7.56
CA ARG A 592 -21.92 -32.22 -7.21
C ARG A 592 -21.41 -32.18 -5.78
N GLN A 593 -20.79 -31.07 -5.36
CA GLN A 593 -20.28 -30.90 -4.00
C GLN A 593 -21.41 -30.97 -2.96
N ALA A 594 -22.54 -30.32 -3.21
CA ALA A 594 -23.69 -30.37 -2.31
C ALA A 594 -24.26 -31.81 -2.23
N ARG A 595 -24.39 -32.50 -3.36
CA ARG A 595 -24.86 -33.90 -3.43
C ARG A 595 -23.96 -34.83 -2.60
N ASP A 596 -22.65 -34.73 -2.77
CA ASP A 596 -21.68 -35.55 -2.04
C ASP A 596 -21.74 -35.23 -0.53
N ARG A 597 -21.89 -33.95 -0.16
CA ARG A 597 -22.05 -33.50 1.23
C ARG A 597 -23.34 -33.99 1.89
N HIS A 598 -24.42 -34.13 1.13
CA HIS A 598 -25.74 -34.59 1.59
C HIS A 598 -25.95 -36.11 1.44
N ASN A 599 -24.92 -36.84 1.03
CA ASN A 599 -24.94 -38.29 0.79
C ASN A 599 -26.08 -38.73 -0.15
N MET A 600 -26.36 -37.92 -1.17
CA MET A 600 -27.37 -38.22 -2.18
C MET A 600 -26.78 -39.25 -3.17
N LYS A 601 -27.05 -40.53 -2.94
CA LYS A 601 -26.50 -41.66 -3.73
C LYS A 601 -26.84 -41.62 -5.22
N TYR A 602 -28.05 -41.14 -5.56
CA TYR A 602 -28.52 -41.00 -6.94
C TYR A 602 -28.45 -39.54 -7.40
N ASN A 603 -28.03 -39.32 -8.65
CA ASN A 603 -28.01 -38.00 -9.27
C ASN A 603 -29.17 -37.88 -10.28
N PRO A 604 -30.34 -37.34 -9.87
CA PRO A 604 -31.49 -37.22 -10.76
C PRO A 604 -31.27 -36.23 -11.90
N LEU A 605 -30.24 -35.38 -11.84
CA LEU A 605 -29.98 -34.33 -12.82
C LEU A 605 -28.77 -34.61 -13.72
N SER A 606 -28.15 -35.80 -13.61
CA SER A 606 -26.87 -36.12 -14.27
C SER A 606 -26.87 -35.89 -15.79
N GLU A 607 -27.97 -36.21 -16.45
CA GLU A 607 -28.16 -36.09 -17.91
C GLU A 607 -28.81 -34.76 -18.33
N HIS A 608 -29.24 -33.93 -17.38
CA HIS A 608 -30.02 -32.73 -17.65
C HIS A 608 -29.15 -31.47 -17.86
N PHE A 609 -27.92 -31.44 -17.33
CA PHE A 609 -27.06 -30.24 -17.41
C PHE A 609 -26.54 -29.99 -18.82
N PHE A 610 -26.80 -28.79 -19.33
CA PHE A 610 -26.32 -28.27 -20.61
C PHE A 610 -25.45 -27.02 -20.39
N ASP A 611 -24.15 -27.17 -20.63
CA ASP A 611 -23.15 -26.11 -20.47
C ASP A 611 -23.11 -25.22 -21.73
N LEU A 612 -23.70 -24.03 -21.61
CA LEU A 612 -23.85 -23.10 -22.74
C LEU A 612 -22.51 -22.45 -23.13
N CYS A 613 -21.60 -22.16 -22.19
CA CYS A 613 -20.28 -21.65 -22.54
C CYS A 613 -19.46 -22.70 -23.29
N LYS A 614 -19.52 -23.97 -22.85
CA LYS A 614 -18.88 -25.07 -23.59
C LYS A 614 -19.45 -25.18 -25.00
N TYR A 615 -20.76 -25.06 -25.18
CA TYR A 615 -21.38 -25.01 -26.51
C TYR A 615 -20.80 -23.87 -27.38
N PHE A 616 -20.64 -22.66 -26.81
CA PHE A 616 -20.00 -21.54 -27.51
C PHE A 616 -18.55 -21.85 -27.90
N ILE A 617 -17.76 -22.39 -26.97
CA ILE A 617 -16.34 -22.71 -27.18
C ILE A 617 -16.15 -23.82 -28.23
N ASP A 618 -16.98 -24.87 -28.20
CA ASP A 618 -16.86 -26.01 -29.10
C ASP A 618 -17.32 -25.69 -30.52
N ASN A 619 -18.37 -24.87 -30.65
CA ASN A 619 -18.83 -24.37 -31.96
C ASN A 619 -18.09 -23.09 -32.41
N LYS A 620 -17.12 -22.61 -31.63
CA LYS A 620 -16.32 -21.41 -31.92
C LYS A 620 -17.17 -20.16 -32.14
N ILE A 621 -18.31 -20.08 -31.44
CA ILE A 621 -19.24 -18.95 -31.49
C ILE A 621 -18.55 -17.77 -30.83
N VAL A 622 -18.54 -16.64 -31.54
CA VAL A 622 -17.89 -15.41 -31.07
C VAL A 622 -18.74 -14.21 -31.46
N VAL A 623 -18.74 -13.20 -30.60
CA VAL A 623 -19.55 -11.98 -30.75
C VAL A 623 -18.62 -10.78 -30.76
N LYS A 624 -18.79 -9.89 -31.73
CA LYS A 624 -18.00 -8.67 -31.83
C LYS A 624 -18.20 -7.79 -30.60
N GLY A 625 -17.11 -7.30 -30.03
CA GLY A 625 -17.07 -6.56 -28.78
C GLY A 625 -16.87 -7.43 -27.54
N SER A 626 -16.89 -8.77 -27.67
CA SER A 626 -16.46 -9.66 -26.60
C SER A 626 -15.08 -10.23 -26.87
N PHE A 627 -14.19 -10.08 -25.91
CA PHE A 627 -12.85 -10.67 -25.91
C PHE A 627 -12.75 -11.94 -25.06
N THR A 628 -13.83 -12.31 -24.36
CA THR A 628 -13.86 -13.51 -23.51
C THR A 628 -15.19 -14.27 -23.56
N TYR A 629 -15.20 -15.48 -23.01
CA TYR A 629 -16.41 -16.29 -22.84
C TYR A 629 -17.09 -16.12 -21.47
N LYS A 630 -16.83 -15.02 -20.74
CA LYS A 630 -17.61 -14.71 -19.53
C LYS A 630 -19.03 -14.30 -19.92
N LEU A 631 -20.04 -14.76 -19.16
CA LEU A 631 -21.46 -14.50 -19.44
C LEU A 631 -21.72 -13.00 -19.62
N LYS A 632 -21.36 -12.18 -18.62
CA LYS A 632 -21.50 -10.72 -18.68
C LYS A 632 -20.85 -10.08 -19.92
N HIS A 633 -19.69 -10.58 -20.37
CA HIS A 633 -19.02 -10.01 -21.54
C HIS A 633 -19.75 -10.37 -22.84
N ILE A 634 -20.17 -11.63 -22.99
CA ILE A 634 -20.94 -12.08 -24.15
C ILE A 634 -22.32 -11.39 -24.18
N ALA A 635 -22.99 -11.29 -23.04
CA ALA A 635 -24.27 -10.62 -22.88
C ALA A 635 -24.21 -9.17 -23.36
N LYS A 636 -23.26 -8.39 -22.82
CA LYS A 636 -23.03 -7.00 -23.23
C LYS A 636 -22.71 -6.87 -24.71
N ALA A 637 -21.86 -7.75 -25.24
CA ALA A 637 -21.54 -7.73 -26.66
C ALA A 637 -22.79 -7.99 -27.51
N LEU A 638 -23.61 -8.99 -27.16
CA LEU A 638 -24.87 -9.26 -27.86
C LEU A 638 -25.86 -8.10 -27.76
N PHE A 639 -26.01 -7.49 -26.59
CA PHE A 639 -26.88 -6.33 -26.37
C PHE A 639 -26.42 -5.12 -27.19
N ASN A 640 -25.14 -4.79 -27.16
CA ASN A 640 -24.55 -3.70 -27.94
C ASN A 640 -24.69 -3.91 -29.46
N GLN A 641 -24.73 -5.17 -29.90
CA GLN A 641 -25.00 -5.54 -31.29
C GLN A 641 -26.51 -5.63 -31.64
N GLN A 642 -27.39 -5.34 -30.67
CA GLN A 642 -28.86 -5.42 -30.74
C GLN A 642 -29.37 -6.83 -31.08
N LEU A 643 -28.71 -7.86 -30.54
CA LEU A 643 -29.04 -9.28 -30.77
C LEU A 643 -29.85 -9.90 -29.62
N ILE A 644 -29.79 -9.28 -28.44
CA ILE A 644 -30.63 -9.60 -27.28
C ILE A 644 -31.24 -8.31 -26.71
N GLU A 645 -32.30 -8.46 -25.92
CA GLU A 645 -33.07 -7.34 -25.35
C GLU A 645 -32.56 -6.96 -23.95
N THR A 646 -32.09 -7.94 -23.17
CA THR A 646 -31.64 -7.71 -21.79
C THR A 646 -30.27 -7.04 -21.76
N ASP A 647 -30.19 -5.87 -21.11
CA ASP A 647 -28.95 -5.20 -20.76
C ASP A 647 -28.42 -5.72 -19.42
N TRP A 648 -27.10 -5.75 -19.28
CA TRP A 648 -26.41 -6.11 -18.05
C TRP A 648 -25.67 -4.89 -17.52
N ALA A 649 -26.30 -4.13 -16.62
CA ALA A 649 -25.76 -2.87 -16.13
C ALA A 649 -24.41 -3.04 -15.41
N ASP A 650 -23.56 -1.99 -15.43
CA ASP A 650 -22.25 -2.00 -14.76
C ASP A 650 -22.34 -1.90 -13.23
N ASN A 651 -23.48 -1.47 -12.68
CA ASN A 651 -23.67 -1.20 -11.25
C ASN A 651 -24.06 -2.44 -10.43
N GLU A 652 -24.05 -3.63 -11.03
CA GLU A 652 -24.45 -4.86 -10.35
C GLU A 652 -23.29 -5.49 -9.57
N ILE A 653 -23.64 -6.02 -8.40
CA ILE A 653 -22.76 -6.70 -7.43
C ILE A 653 -21.94 -7.81 -8.13
N ASP A 654 -20.64 -7.92 -7.81
CA ASP A 654 -19.82 -9.04 -8.28
C ASP A 654 -20.05 -10.31 -7.43
N GLY A 655 -19.83 -11.50 -8.00
CA GLY A 655 -20.12 -12.77 -7.32
C GLY A 655 -19.40 -13.00 -5.97
N LEU A 656 -18.23 -12.38 -5.72
CA LEU A 656 -17.58 -12.48 -4.39
C LEU A 656 -18.32 -11.62 -3.37
N SER A 657 -18.75 -10.43 -3.77
CA SER A 657 -19.61 -9.58 -2.95
C SER A 657 -20.99 -10.21 -2.71
N ALA A 658 -21.57 -10.87 -3.72
CA ALA A 658 -22.82 -11.65 -3.57
C ALA A 658 -22.72 -12.74 -2.50
N THR A 659 -21.58 -13.46 -2.47
CA THR A 659 -21.27 -14.47 -1.44
C THR A 659 -21.27 -13.86 -0.02
N LEU A 660 -20.70 -12.67 0.14
CA LEU A 660 -20.62 -11.97 1.42
C LEU A 660 -21.99 -11.45 1.88
N TYR A 661 -22.79 -10.88 0.96
CA TYR A 661 -24.15 -10.46 1.28
C TYR A 661 -25.05 -11.64 1.65
N GLY A 662 -24.86 -12.80 1.03
CA GLY A 662 -25.54 -14.02 1.46
C GLY A 662 -25.22 -14.39 2.91
N TRP A 663 -23.98 -14.17 3.37
CA TRP A 663 -23.64 -14.37 4.77
C TRP A 663 -24.33 -13.36 5.70
N TYR A 664 -24.37 -12.08 5.33
CA TYR A 664 -25.03 -11.04 6.14
C TYR A 664 -26.54 -11.25 6.25
N ASP A 665 -27.16 -11.72 5.17
CA ASP A 665 -28.57 -12.10 5.15
C ASP A 665 -28.85 -13.25 6.13
N LEU A 666 -28.09 -14.33 6.04
CA LEU A 666 -28.26 -15.53 6.87
C LEU A 666 -27.94 -15.30 8.35
N THR A 667 -27.08 -14.32 8.65
CA THR A 667 -26.68 -13.97 10.03
C THR A 667 -27.43 -12.76 10.60
N ASN A 668 -28.39 -12.20 9.85
CA ASN A 668 -29.14 -10.99 10.22
C ASN A 668 -28.25 -9.78 10.59
N GLN A 669 -27.07 -9.65 9.97
CA GLN A 669 -26.14 -8.55 10.25
C GLN A 669 -26.49 -7.30 9.44
N ASP A 670 -26.79 -7.47 8.13
CA ASP A 670 -27.15 -6.39 7.21
C ASP A 670 -27.95 -6.97 6.04
N LYS A 671 -29.11 -6.38 5.71
CA LYS A 671 -30.00 -6.84 4.62
C LYS A 671 -30.12 -5.86 3.45
N SER A 672 -29.42 -4.73 3.52
CA SER A 672 -29.56 -3.61 2.56
C SER A 672 -29.34 -4.03 1.09
N ASN A 673 -28.40 -4.94 0.81
CA ASN A 673 -27.98 -5.32 -0.54
C ASN A 673 -28.45 -6.73 -0.98
N VAL A 674 -29.37 -7.34 -0.23
CA VAL A 674 -29.91 -8.67 -0.56
C VAL A 674 -30.72 -8.61 -1.84
N ALA A 675 -31.55 -7.58 -2.01
CA ALA A 675 -32.38 -7.37 -3.20
C ALA A 675 -31.54 -7.31 -4.48
N ASP A 676 -30.40 -6.61 -4.43
CA ASP A 676 -29.47 -6.51 -5.56
C ASP A 676 -28.82 -7.86 -5.90
N THR A 677 -28.51 -8.68 -4.89
CA THR A 677 -28.03 -10.06 -5.10
C THR A 677 -29.09 -10.94 -5.76
N LEU A 678 -30.37 -10.79 -5.37
CA LEU A 678 -31.47 -11.51 -6.01
C LEU A 678 -31.68 -11.07 -7.46
N HIS A 679 -31.55 -9.76 -7.72
CA HIS A 679 -31.67 -9.20 -9.06
C HIS A 679 -30.55 -9.68 -9.97
N TYR A 680 -29.31 -9.66 -9.50
CA TYR A 680 -28.13 -10.18 -10.22
C TYR A 680 -28.36 -11.63 -10.69
N ASN A 681 -28.73 -12.52 -9.77
CA ASN A 681 -29.01 -13.92 -10.09
C ASN A 681 -30.17 -14.11 -11.11
N MET A 682 -31.15 -13.21 -11.12
CA MET A 682 -32.22 -13.21 -12.13
C MET A 682 -31.68 -12.79 -13.51
N ILE A 683 -30.83 -11.76 -13.58
CA ILE A 683 -30.22 -11.27 -14.82
C ILE A 683 -29.37 -12.37 -15.47
N ASP A 684 -28.55 -13.11 -14.70
CA ASP A 684 -27.79 -14.27 -15.18
C ASP A 684 -28.70 -15.28 -15.91
N CYS A 685 -29.81 -15.66 -15.27
CA CYS A 685 -30.78 -16.59 -15.85
C CYS A 685 -31.45 -16.02 -17.11
N LYS A 686 -31.88 -14.76 -17.06
CA LYS A 686 -32.61 -14.09 -18.14
C LYS A 686 -31.75 -13.92 -19.39
N VAL A 687 -30.49 -13.57 -19.21
CA VAL A 687 -29.54 -13.41 -20.32
C VAL A 687 -29.25 -14.75 -20.99
N MET A 688 -29.08 -15.84 -20.23
CA MET A 688 -28.94 -17.17 -20.84
C MET A 688 -30.14 -17.56 -21.70
N TYR A 689 -31.36 -17.18 -21.27
CA TYR A 689 -32.55 -17.36 -22.08
C TYR A 689 -32.52 -16.55 -23.37
N ASP A 690 -32.17 -15.27 -23.30
CA ASP A 690 -32.09 -14.43 -24.48
C ASP A 690 -31.00 -14.91 -25.45
N ILE A 691 -29.88 -15.45 -24.94
CA ILE A 691 -28.84 -16.09 -25.75
C ILE A 691 -29.40 -17.31 -26.48
N VAL A 692 -30.11 -18.20 -25.79
CA VAL A 692 -30.75 -19.36 -26.43
C VAL A 692 -31.81 -18.93 -27.46
N LYS A 693 -32.60 -17.89 -27.16
CA LYS A 693 -33.56 -17.28 -28.10
C LYS A 693 -32.83 -16.74 -29.35
N PHE A 694 -31.69 -16.08 -29.16
CA PHE A 694 -30.84 -15.59 -30.25
C PHE A 694 -30.33 -16.75 -31.12
N ILE A 695 -29.72 -17.79 -30.53
CA ILE A 695 -29.21 -18.95 -31.28
C ILE A 695 -30.32 -19.57 -32.13
N LYS A 696 -31.53 -19.73 -31.56
CA LYS A 696 -32.70 -20.29 -32.24
C LYS A 696 -33.18 -19.46 -33.44
N LYS A 697 -32.93 -18.14 -33.43
CA LYS A 697 -33.36 -17.20 -34.49
C LYS A 697 -32.38 -17.13 -35.66
N VAL A 698 -31.11 -17.48 -35.45
CA VAL A 698 -30.10 -17.44 -36.53
C VAL A 698 -30.43 -18.54 -37.55
N LYS A 699 -30.59 -18.15 -38.81
CA LYS A 699 -30.90 -19.05 -39.92
C LYS A 699 -29.64 -19.61 -40.55
#